data_AF-A0A662ZGZ0-F1
#
_entry.id   AF-A0A662ZGZ0-F1
#
_cell.length_a   1.000
_cell.length_b   1.000
_cell.length_c   1.000
_cell.angle_alpha   90.00
_cell.angle_beta   90.00
_cell.angle_gamma   90.00
#
_symmetry.space_group_name_H-M   'P 1'
#
loop_
_entity.id
_entity.type
_entity.pdbx_description
1 polymer ?
#
loop_
_entity_poly.entity_id
_entity_poly.type
_entity_poly.pdbx_seq_one_letter_code
_entity_poly.pdbx_strand_id
1 'polypeptide(L)'
;MKNIKPKLYLTFFNALLISSLATLTACGGSSGSDSGSPVSDTQAGDSSANDGSAGDDTGSSENQNDEIELELGKNDAVSDTKAAASDSFTLSLLEYGDMFTGKPYILKYTVTSSNGSNVASDNFSITAQYGRFSRIHPQTGRTAPSGQIYYYVPESVLGTTDNYYYFTESISLTTSAGKTQKYRMSVGANTAAGDTLFTDQWHIKNIGQNPFSVRRAPVAGIDLNVIPAWHLTDSSSELISGRNVKVAVWDTTVDFNHEDLASRKYAPSSKASFINGTLSLSEVRQDSGILHGTMVSGIIGAEAANGKGVRGIAYNSKLASYEANRTNVAYLARKNDLDIANASLGLDNSYAYEPTLEMYYQSMFENGIPLIKAAGNEFGRVTFSNSSYYPQKCVNLGISCQLNQTSSFNRGRYLINVGAINSLGKKSSYSTIGAHLWVSGTGGEFGYTGTSDSSAAIVTTKYSYDPSDYDEGFESRTPWRTAGSTYNARKNYTHVMNGTSSATPSVTGVSSLVIQAKPDISVPQLRYILATTASNDTTSGWSTLKYSPVKGSVSEYGQQITFDNGWHSNAAGLRFSNYYGFGVVDAYKAVQKALACDQDDSCLKRAVLPEDYMSSGSNPCSSSDGGKNVTCVFTGFVNTDNANDRNSYIDIENTSLNLSSFTYASDTSNSYCRAAYQGNTQGIAYANNLLQIEVTSPNGTRALLKPVYANWDFDGKTMRKMLGLSNYRYDFRLNISEFFTEVVSARSSFTVNFKSKCAIDVNTLNQNIYMLLGGYSN
;
A
#
# COMPACT_ATOMS: atom_id res chain seq x y z
N MET A 1 37.41 4.48 1.46
CA MET A 1 37.84 3.87 0.19
C MET A 1 38.90 2.79 0.45
N LYS A 2 38.49 1.53 0.56
CA LYS A 2 39.34 0.34 0.41
C LYS A 2 38.49 -0.75 -0.25
N ASN A 3 39.08 -1.38 -1.27
CA ASN A 3 38.47 -2.28 -2.25
C ASN A 3 37.76 -3.48 -1.64
N ILE A 4 36.47 -3.64 -1.95
CA ILE A 4 35.77 -4.93 -1.91
C ILE A 4 35.46 -5.29 -3.37
N LYS A 5 36.13 -6.33 -3.88
CA LYS A 5 35.87 -6.89 -5.21
C LYS A 5 34.77 -7.97 -5.06
N PRO A 6 33.60 -7.86 -5.70
CA PRO A 6 32.68 -8.99 -5.82
C PRO A 6 33.16 -9.92 -6.95
N LYS A 7 33.37 -11.21 -6.63
CA LYS A 7 33.64 -12.25 -7.63
C LYS A 7 32.35 -12.57 -8.37
N LEU A 8 32.27 -12.11 -9.61
CA LEU A 8 31.22 -12.40 -10.58
C LEU A 8 31.39 -13.85 -11.09
N TYR A 9 30.47 -14.75 -10.76
CA TYR A 9 30.34 -16.05 -11.44
C TYR A 9 29.06 -16.01 -12.28
N LEU A 10 29.20 -15.49 -13.50
CA LEU A 10 28.13 -15.32 -14.47
C LEU A 10 28.51 -16.06 -15.77
N THR A 11 28.54 -17.39 -15.74
CA THR A 11 28.58 -18.21 -16.96
C THR A 11 28.15 -19.63 -16.61
N PHE A 12 27.31 -20.22 -17.46
CA PHE A 12 26.58 -21.49 -17.32
C PHE A 12 25.36 -21.43 -16.40
N PHE A 13 24.17 -21.13 -16.92
CA PHE A 13 22.89 -21.76 -16.52
C PHE A 13 21.73 -21.18 -17.37
N ASN A 14 21.80 -21.35 -18.70
CA ASN A 14 20.79 -20.81 -19.63
C ASN A 14 19.84 -21.86 -20.25
N ALA A 15 19.89 -23.13 -19.86
CA ALA A 15 19.26 -24.19 -20.67
C ALA A 15 18.14 -25.03 -20.00
N LEU A 16 17.80 -24.87 -18.71
CA LEU A 16 16.80 -25.75 -18.06
C LEU A 16 15.66 -25.06 -17.29
N LEU A 17 15.48 -23.74 -17.41
CA LEU A 17 14.50 -22.96 -16.62
C LEU A 17 13.42 -22.26 -17.47
N ILE A 18 13.21 -22.70 -18.71
CA ILE A 18 12.30 -22.04 -19.67
C ILE A 18 10.81 -22.33 -19.37
N SER A 19 10.45 -23.31 -18.53
CA SER A 19 9.05 -23.73 -18.37
C SER A 19 8.30 -23.21 -17.12
N SER A 20 8.92 -22.49 -16.18
CA SER A 20 8.26 -22.10 -14.91
C SER A 20 7.82 -20.63 -14.78
N LEU A 21 8.04 -19.77 -15.78
CA LEU A 21 7.65 -18.35 -15.74
C LEU A 21 6.68 -17.89 -16.83
N ALA A 22 6.04 -18.82 -17.56
CA ALA A 22 4.97 -18.45 -18.49
C ALA A 22 3.70 -17.93 -17.78
N THR A 23 3.68 -17.83 -16.45
CA THR A 23 2.53 -17.40 -15.64
C THR A 23 2.96 -16.50 -14.48
N LEU A 24 3.62 -15.38 -14.75
CA LEU A 24 3.58 -14.24 -13.83
C LEU A 24 2.24 -13.55 -14.05
N THR A 25 1.29 -13.78 -13.15
CA THR A 25 0.01 -13.07 -13.15
C THR A 25 0.14 -11.83 -12.29
N ALA A 26 -0.30 -10.68 -12.82
CA ALA A 26 -0.76 -9.61 -11.96
C ALA A 26 -1.78 -10.22 -10.99
N CYS A 27 -1.76 -9.87 -9.70
CA CYS A 27 -2.70 -10.42 -8.72
C CYS A 27 -4.12 -9.86 -8.97
N GLY A 28 -4.73 -10.20 -10.11
CA GLY A 28 -6.11 -9.90 -10.47
C GLY A 28 -7.01 -11.03 -9.99
N GLY A 29 -8.08 -10.69 -9.27
CA GLY A 29 -9.06 -11.67 -8.81
C GLY A 29 -9.83 -12.29 -9.99
N SER A 30 -9.54 -13.55 -10.34
CA SER A 30 -10.36 -14.33 -11.27
C SER A 30 -11.58 -14.94 -10.55
N SER A 31 -12.78 -14.70 -11.07
CA SER A 31 -14.07 -15.12 -10.50
C SER A 31 -14.34 -16.62 -10.61
N GLY A 32 -14.86 -17.23 -9.54
CA GLY A 32 -15.60 -18.49 -9.62
C GLY A 32 -17.00 -18.23 -10.17
N SER A 33 -17.40 -19.03 -11.16
CA SER A 33 -18.76 -19.11 -11.68
C SER A 33 -19.65 -19.90 -10.71
N ASP A 34 -20.79 -19.35 -10.33
CA ASP A 34 -21.88 -20.19 -9.81
C ASP A 34 -23.22 -19.79 -10.42
N SER A 35 -23.91 -20.83 -10.88
CA SER A 35 -25.13 -20.83 -11.68
C SER A 35 -26.38 -20.75 -10.81
N GLY A 36 -27.32 -19.86 -11.17
CA GLY A 36 -28.67 -19.84 -10.61
C GLY A 36 -29.65 -19.27 -11.64
N SER A 37 -30.51 -20.15 -12.17
CA SER A 37 -31.54 -19.92 -13.19
C SER A 37 -32.61 -18.89 -12.80
N PRO A 38 -33.33 -18.30 -13.79
CA PRO A 38 -34.23 -17.18 -13.60
C PRO A 38 -35.62 -17.62 -13.12
N VAL A 39 -36.27 -16.77 -12.32
CA VAL A 39 -37.71 -16.84 -12.06
C VAL A 39 -38.36 -15.64 -12.73
N SER A 40 -39.37 -15.94 -13.55
CA SER A 40 -40.19 -15.03 -14.33
C SER A 40 -41.28 -14.33 -13.52
N ASP A 41 -41.91 -13.35 -14.18
CA ASP A 41 -43.23 -12.77 -13.92
C ASP A 41 -43.30 -11.69 -12.82
N THR A 42 -43.98 -10.54 -13.00
CA THR A 42 -44.99 -10.14 -14.00
C THR A 42 -45.12 -8.61 -14.04
N GLN A 43 -45.60 -8.11 -15.17
CA GLN A 43 -46.02 -6.73 -15.41
C GLN A 43 -47.24 -6.30 -14.57
N ALA A 44 -47.26 -5.02 -14.18
CA ALA A 44 -48.40 -4.10 -14.19
C ALA A 44 -47.80 -2.70 -13.91
N GLY A 45 -48.13 -1.58 -14.56
CA GLY A 45 -49.33 -1.23 -15.29
C GLY A 45 -49.71 0.20 -14.86
N ASP A 46 -49.45 1.14 -15.75
CA ASP A 46 -50.34 2.26 -16.11
C ASP A 46 -50.26 3.67 -15.45
N SER A 47 -50.35 4.64 -16.37
CA SER A 47 -51.00 5.96 -16.34
C SER A 47 -50.39 7.18 -15.60
N SER A 48 -49.77 8.03 -16.42
CA SER A 48 -50.09 9.46 -16.70
C SER A 48 -50.71 10.37 -15.63
N ALA A 49 -50.15 11.58 -15.47
CA ALA A 49 -50.79 12.84 -15.89
C ALA A 49 -49.89 14.08 -15.63
N ASN A 50 -49.80 14.94 -16.65
CA ASN A 50 -49.44 16.36 -16.57
C ASN A 50 -50.47 17.13 -15.74
N ASP A 51 -50.05 18.15 -15.01
CA ASP A 51 -50.56 19.52 -15.24
C ASP A 51 -49.60 20.57 -14.64
N GLY A 52 -49.48 21.70 -15.33
CA GLY A 52 -48.71 22.85 -14.93
C GLY A 52 -49.56 23.88 -14.19
N SER A 53 -48.90 24.79 -13.49
CA SER A 53 -49.47 26.09 -13.16
C SER A 53 -48.33 27.06 -12.87
N ALA A 54 -48.28 28.10 -13.71
CA ALA A 54 -47.53 29.32 -13.50
C ALA A 54 -48.18 30.16 -12.39
N GLY A 55 -47.36 30.82 -11.57
CA GLY A 55 -47.78 31.74 -10.53
C GLY A 55 -46.83 32.93 -10.43
N ASP A 56 -47.36 34.07 -10.87
CA ASP A 56 -46.90 35.46 -10.89
C ASP A 56 -45.76 35.95 -9.98
N ASP A 57 -44.94 36.78 -10.64
CA ASP A 57 -44.06 37.82 -10.11
C ASP A 57 -44.85 38.93 -9.39
N THR A 58 -44.46 39.27 -8.16
CA THR A 58 -44.63 40.64 -7.63
C THR A 58 -43.40 41.03 -6.84
N GLY A 59 -42.69 42.04 -7.36
CA GLY A 59 -41.48 42.58 -6.76
C GLY A 59 -41.75 43.37 -5.47
N SER A 60 -40.83 43.24 -4.52
CA SER A 60 -40.57 44.24 -3.50
C SER A 60 -39.06 44.48 -3.44
N SER A 61 -38.69 45.75 -3.64
CA SER A 61 -37.33 46.27 -3.66
C SER A 61 -36.86 46.52 -2.23
N GLU A 62 -35.74 45.93 -1.79
CA GLU A 62 -34.98 46.42 -0.64
C GLU A 62 -33.52 45.91 -0.66
N ASN A 63 -32.58 46.86 -0.66
CA ASN A 63 -31.13 46.78 -0.41
C ASN A 63 -30.26 45.83 -1.26
N GLN A 64 -29.80 46.35 -2.41
CA GLN A 64 -28.62 45.84 -3.11
C GLN A 64 -27.36 46.06 -2.27
N ASN A 65 -26.93 45.03 -1.53
CA ASN A 65 -25.52 44.86 -1.20
C ASN A 65 -24.83 44.42 -2.49
N ASP A 66 -23.99 45.29 -3.07
CA ASP A 66 -23.15 44.94 -4.22
C ASP A 66 -22.11 43.89 -3.82
N GLU A 67 -22.51 42.62 -3.82
CA GLU A 67 -21.61 41.47 -3.77
C GLU A 67 -21.11 41.20 -5.19
N ILE A 68 -19.83 41.47 -5.44
CA ILE A 68 -19.20 41.15 -6.72
C ILE A 68 -18.76 39.69 -6.67
N GLU A 69 -19.39 38.85 -7.49
CA GLU A 69 -18.96 37.47 -7.68
C GLU A 69 -17.62 37.46 -8.44
N LEU A 70 -16.56 36.87 -7.86
CA LEU A 70 -15.41 36.49 -8.67
C LEU A 70 -15.77 35.13 -9.28
N GLU A 71 -16.29 35.14 -10.51
CA GLU A 71 -16.19 33.95 -11.36
C GLU A 71 -14.72 33.76 -11.74
N LEU A 72 -13.94 33.18 -10.82
CA LEU A 72 -12.57 32.75 -11.09
C LEU A 72 -12.61 31.60 -12.09
N GLY A 73 -12.45 31.93 -13.37
CA GLY A 73 -12.53 30.96 -14.45
C GLY A 73 -12.71 31.55 -15.85
N LYS A 74 -13.06 32.83 -15.98
CA LYS A 74 -12.98 33.57 -17.24
C LYS A 74 -12.00 34.73 -17.05
N ASN A 75 -11.22 35.06 -18.08
CA ASN A 75 -10.20 36.11 -18.09
C ASN A 75 -10.75 37.54 -17.91
N ASP A 76 -11.93 37.71 -17.30
CA ASP A 76 -12.62 38.99 -17.27
C ASP A 76 -12.43 39.63 -15.90
N ALA A 77 -11.61 40.68 -15.90
CA ALA A 77 -11.58 41.64 -14.82
C ALA A 77 -12.98 42.20 -14.61
N VAL A 78 -13.61 41.91 -13.47
CA VAL A 78 -14.85 42.57 -13.09
C VAL A 78 -14.51 43.98 -12.61
N SER A 79 -14.63 44.94 -13.53
CA SER A 79 -14.61 46.36 -13.18
C SER A 79 -16.02 46.81 -12.79
N ASP A 80 -16.17 47.30 -11.57
CA ASP A 80 -17.32 48.12 -11.20
C ASP A 80 -17.34 49.38 -12.09
N THR A 81 -18.27 49.43 -13.05
CA THR A 81 -18.43 50.59 -13.95
C THR A 81 -19.48 51.58 -13.46
N LYS A 82 -19.92 51.51 -12.19
CA LYS A 82 -20.88 52.45 -11.62
C LYS A 82 -20.38 53.14 -10.34
N ALA A 83 -19.14 53.65 -10.34
CA ALA A 83 -18.74 54.65 -9.35
C ALA A 83 -17.61 55.57 -9.87
N ALA A 84 -17.96 56.50 -10.75
CA ALA A 84 -17.07 57.61 -11.12
C ALA A 84 -16.99 58.64 -9.97
N ALA A 85 -16.44 58.25 -8.81
CA ALA A 85 -15.96 59.11 -7.71
C ALA A 85 -15.47 58.32 -6.47
N SER A 86 -15.08 57.04 -6.58
CA SER A 86 -14.69 56.27 -5.38
C SER A 86 -13.47 55.40 -5.61
N ASP A 87 -12.69 55.17 -4.54
CA ASP A 87 -11.60 54.21 -4.57
C ASP A 87 -12.13 52.85 -5.03
N SER A 88 -11.45 52.22 -6.00
CA SER A 88 -11.81 50.93 -6.56
C SER A 88 -10.75 49.89 -6.26
N PHE A 89 -11.20 48.69 -5.86
CA PHE A 89 -10.33 47.54 -5.62
C PHE A 89 -10.59 46.47 -6.68
N THR A 90 -9.53 45.81 -7.15
CA THR A 90 -9.67 44.60 -7.95
C THR A 90 -8.85 43.48 -7.33
N LEU A 91 -9.43 42.27 -7.28
CA LEU A 91 -8.78 41.02 -6.91
C LEU A 91 -8.90 40.05 -8.09
N SER A 92 -7.80 39.44 -8.50
CA SER A 92 -7.82 38.40 -9.54
C SER A 92 -6.90 37.24 -9.21
N LEU A 93 -7.28 36.04 -9.63
CA LEU A 93 -6.44 34.84 -9.47
C LEU A 93 -5.32 34.84 -10.52
N LEU A 94 -4.08 34.73 -10.06
CA LEU A 94 -2.90 34.55 -10.93
C LEU A 94 -2.53 33.09 -11.08
N GLU A 95 -2.52 32.35 -9.98
CA GLU A 95 -2.17 30.93 -9.96
C GLU A 95 -3.08 30.16 -9.02
N TYR A 96 -3.65 29.07 -9.52
CA TYR A 96 -4.40 28.13 -8.70
C TYR A 96 -3.50 27.49 -7.63
N GLY A 97 -3.96 27.59 -6.39
CA GLY A 97 -3.49 26.76 -5.29
C GLY A 97 -4.26 25.45 -5.23
N ASP A 98 -4.01 24.70 -4.16
CA ASP A 98 -4.72 23.48 -3.85
C ASP A 98 -4.84 23.33 -2.34
N MET A 99 -6.08 23.41 -1.84
CA MET A 99 -6.36 23.39 -0.41
C MET A 99 -6.02 22.06 0.26
N PHE A 100 -5.95 20.96 -0.49
CA PHE A 100 -5.64 19.64 0.09
C PHE A 100 -4.15 19.39 0.22
N THR A 101 -3.32 20.09 -0.56
CA THR A 101 -1.85 19.95 -0.51
C THR A 101 -1.19 21.09 0.24
N GLY A 102 -1.95 22.08 0.70
CA GLY A 102 -1.44 23.29 1.32
C GLY A 102 -0.78 24.25 0.33
N LYS A 103 -0.80 23.98 -0.98
CA LYS A 103 -0.28 24.89 -2.00
C LYS A 103 -1.12 26.17 -2.02
N PRO A 104 -0.54 27.35 -1.75
CA PRO A 104 -1.31 28.59 -1.74
C PRO A 104 -1.74 29.00 -3.15
N TYR A 105 -2.91 29.63 -3.23
CA TYR A 105 -3.35 30.41 -4.37
C TYR A 105 -2.57 31.72 -4.40
N ILE A 106 -2.22 32.19 -5.61
CA ILE A 106 -1.59 33.50 -5.79
C ILE A 106 -2.64 34.43 -6.37
N LEU A 107 -2.96 35.49 -5.65
CA LEU A 107 -3.91 36.51 -6.09
C LEU A 107 -3.17 37.81 -6.39
N LYS A 108 -3.58 38.51 -7.45
CA LYS A 108 -3.19 39.89 -7.74
C LYS A 108 -4.23 40.84 -7.18
N TYR A 109 -3.76 41.94 -6.60
CA TYR A 109 -4.62 43.04 -6.22
C TYR A 109 -4.19 44.37 -6.83
N THR A 110 -5.16 45.24 -7.08
CA THR A 110 -4.93 46.64 -7.46
C THR A 110 -5.85 47.56 -6.66
N VAL A 111 -5.30 48.65 -6.13
CA VAL A 111 -6.05 49.70 -5.44
C VAL A 111 -5.94 50.99 -6.28
N THR A 112 -7.07 51.50 -6.74
CA THR A 112 -7.14 52.79 -7.46
C THR A 112 -7.72 53.83 -6.53
N SER A 113 -6.99 54.91 -6.30
CA SER A 113 -7.50 56.07 -5.55
C SER A 113 -8.37 56.95 -6.45
N SER A 114 -9.36 57.61 -5.86
CA SER A 114 -10.17 58.68 -6.48
C SER A 114 -9.37 59.78 -7.21
N ASN A 115 -8.06 59.93 -6.96
CA ASN A 115 -7.16 60.85 -7.67
C ASN A 115 -6.47 60.26 -8.92
N GLY A 116 -6.84 59.06 -9.38
CA GLY A 116 -6.36 58.47 -10.65
C GLY A 116 -4.92 57.91 -10.62
N SER A 117 -4.22 58.01 -9.50
CA SER A 117 -2.94 57.34 -9.28
C SER A 117 -3.15 55.90 -8.81
N ASN A 118 -2.58 54.91 -9.52
CA ASN A 118 -2.44 53.54 -9.03
C ASN A 118 -1.62 53.58 -7.74
N VAL A 119 -2.28 53.40 -6.59
CA VAL A 119 -1.58 53.35 -5.33
C VAL A 119 -1.26 51.88 -5.08
N ALA A 120 -0.03 51.47 -5.37
CA ALA A 120 0.50 50.21 -4.83
C ALA A 120 0.76 50.38 -3.31
N SER A 121 -0.25 50.85 -2.56
CA SER A 121 -0.16 50.94 -1.10
C SER A 121 -0.76 49.68 -0.52
N ASP A 122 0.01 49.02 0.34
CA ASP A 122 -0.41 47.91 1.19
C ASP A 122 -1.39 48.33 2.32
N ASN A 123 -2.05 49.48 2.17
CA ASN A 123 -2.92 50.10 3.17
C ASN A 123 -4.37 49.63 3.03
N PHE A 124 -4.57 48.32 3.10
CA PHE A 124 -5.88 47.67 3.14
C PHE A 124 -5.83 46.46 4.09
N SER A 125 -6.98 46.08 4.65
CA SER A 125 -7.15 44.81 5.35
C SER A 125 -7.93 43.85 4.47
N ILE A 126 -7.46 42.61 4.34
CA ILE A 126 -8.14 41.53 3.62
C ILE A 126 -8.39 40.36 4.56
N THR A 127 -9.62 39.87 4.59
CA THR A 127 -10.06 38.78 5.46
C THR A 127 -10.85 37.76 4.66
N ALA A 128 -10.72 36.49 5.04
CA ALA A 128 -11.52 35.36 4.53
C ALA A 128 -12.26 34.70 5.69
N GLN A 129 -13.35 34.00 5.39
CA GLN A 129 -14.11 33.24 6.39
C GLN A 129 -13.32 32.02 6.87
N TYR A 130 -12.74 31.24 5.95
CA TYR A 130 -12.02 30.00 6.30
C TYR A 130 -10.52 30.12 6.11
N GLY A 131 -10.07 30.59 4.94
CA GLY A 131 -8.67 30.69 4.59
C GLY A 131 -7.92 31.83 5.26
N ARG A 132 -6.66 31.97 4.89
CA ARG A 132 -5.73 32.98 5.40
C ARG A 132 -5.03 33.67 4.25
N PHE A 133 -4.90 34.99 4.39
CA PHE A 133 -4.10 35.81 3.50
C PHE A 133 -2.74 36.11 4.13
N SER A 134 -1.69 36.06 3.33
CA SER A 134 -0.36 36.38 3.80
C SER A 134 0.50 36.99 2.70
N ARG A 135 1.33 37.96 3.09
CA ARG A 135 2.43 38.46 2.26
C ARG A 135 3.67 37.59 2.33
N ILE A 136 3.72 36.67 3.27
CA ILE A 136 4.78 35.67 3.40
C ILE A 136 4.19 34.32 3.01
N HIS A 137 4.82 33.64 2.06
CA HIS A 137 4.41 32.30 1.65
C HIS A 137 4.40 31.39 2.88
N PRO A 138 3.27 30.76 3.22
CA PRO A 138 3.11 30.08 4.51
C PRO A 138 4.09 28.94 4.73
N GLN A 139 4.60 28.34 3.66
CA GLN A 139 5.62 27.28 3.72
C GLN A 139 7.06 27.78 3.46
N THR A 140 7.31 28.52 2.39
CA THR A 140 8.69 28.86 1.98
C THR A 140 9.25 30.11 2.67
N GLY A 141 8.43 30.86 3.40
CA GLY A 141 8.83 32.14 4.01
C GLY A 141 9.11 33.25 3.00
N ARG A 142 8.91 33.01 1.68
CA ARG A 142 9.17 34.00 0.63
C ARG A 142 8.14 35.11 0.65
N THR A 143 8.59 36.34 0.50
CA THR A 143 7.68 37.49 0.39
C THR A 143 7.02 37.53 -0.99
N ALA A 144 5.71 37.70 -1.03
CA ALA A 144 4.96 37.88 -2.26
C ALA A 144 5.45 39.15 -3.01
N PRO A 145 5.58 39.10 -4.34
CA PRO A 145 5.87 40.28 -5.15
C PRO A 145 4.86 41.42 -4.89
N SER A 146 5.27 42.65 -5.16
CA SER A 146 4.37 43.82 -5.04
C SER A 146 3.09 43.61 -5.86
N GLY A 147 1.94 43.87 -5.25
CA GLY A 147 0.63 43.68 -5.87
C GLY A 147 0.14 42.22 -5.89
N GLN A 148 0.82 41.30 -5.19
CA GLN A 148 0.39 39.92 -5.02
C GLN A 148 0.21 39.55 -3.55
N ILE A 149 -0.67 38.59 -3.29
CA ILE A 149 -0.90 38.03 -1.97
C ILE A 149 -1.17 36.53 -2.07
N TYR A 150 -0.69 35.77 -1.08
CA TYR A 150 -1.00 34.36 -0.96
C TYR A 150 -2.29 34.16 -0.21
N TYR A 151 -3.15 33.29 -0.74
CA TYR A 151 -4.31 32.76 -0.04
C TYR A 151 -4.14 31.25 0.14
N TYR A 152 -4.38 30.75 1.35
CA TYR A 152 -4.33 29.30 1.61
C TYR A 152 -5.35 28.91 2.65
N VAL A 153 -5.72 27.63 2.62
CA VAL A 153 -6.63 27.04 3.60
C VAL A 153 -5.79 26.19 4.56
N PRO A 154 -5.74 26.54 5.86
CA PRO A 154 -5.08 25.69 6.84
C PRO A 154 -5.74 24.31 6.91
N GLU A 155 -4.97 23.24 7.11
CA GLU A 155 -5.54 21.88 7.22
C GLU A 155 -6.61 21.79 8.31
N SER A 156 -6.38 22.47 9.44
CA SER A 156 -7.26 22.47 10.61
C SER A 156 -8.67 23.00 10.34
N VAL A 157 -8.88 23.76 9.25
CA VAL A 157 -10.21 24.30 8.90
C VAL A 157 -10.96 23.43 7.89
N LEU A 158 -10.29 22.51 7.19
CA LEU A 158 -10.91 21.66 6.15
C LEU A 158 -12.05 20.79 6.73
N GLY A 159 -11.90 20.34 7.98
CA GLY A 159 -12.95 19.56 8.67
C GLY A 159 -14.11 20.39 9.23
N THR A 160 -14.06 21.72 9.12
CA THR A 160 -15.07 22.64 9.69
C THR A 160 -16.00 23.25 8.65
N THR A 161 -15.74 23.01 7.36
CA THR A 161 -16.57 23.51 6.27
C THR A 161 -17.81 22.64 6.08
N ASP A 162 -18.86 23.21 5.50
CA ASP A 162 -20.11 22.48 5.21
C ASP A 162 -19.89 21.32 4.23
N ASN A 163 -18.86 21.43 3.37
CA ASN A 163 -18.41 20.35 2.52
C ASN A 163 -16.88 20.32 2.46
N TYR A 164 -16.33 19.15 2.78
CA TYR A 164 -14.88 18.93 2.83
C TYR A 164 -14.20 19.12 1.47
N TYR A 165 -14.88 18.76 0.38
CA TYR A 165 -14.27 18.72 -0.96
C TYR A 165 -14.40 20.03 -1.73
N TYR A 166 -15.39 20.85 -1.39
CA TYR A 166 -15.57 22.15 -2.02
C TYR A 166 -16.33 23.10 -1.09
N PHE A 167 -15.98 24.37 -1.13
CA PHE A 167 -16.78 25.43 -0.52
C PHE A 167 -16.56 26.75 -1.26
N THR A 168 -17.49 27.69 -1.06
CA THR A 168 -17.33 29.06 -1.54
C THR A 168 -16.76 29.91 -0.43
N GLU A 169 -15.57 30.45 -0.63
CA GLU A 169 -14.90 31.37 0.28
C GLU A 169 -15.47 32.78 0.11
N SER A 170 -15.78 33.44 1.23
CA SER A 170 -16.22 34.84 1.25
C SER A 170 -15.06 35.72 1.69
N ILE A 171 -14.60 36.57 0.78
CA ILE A 171 -13.45 37.47 0.98
C ILE A 171 -13.98 38.89 1.18
N SER A 172 -13.54 39.56 2.24
CA SER A 172 -13.84 40.97 2.49
C SER A 172 -12.55 41.78 2.48
N LEU A 173 -12.56 42.87 1.74
CA LEU A 173 -11.47 43.83 1.67
C LEU A 173 -11.93 45.18 2.16
N THR A 174 -11.17 45.78 3.07
CA THR A 174 -11.49 47.09 3.64
C THR A 174 -10.31 48.03 3.44
N THR A 175 -10.55 49.16 2.80
CA THR A 175 -9.53 50.20 2.61
C THR A 175 -9.21 50.91 3.93
N SER A 176 -8.09 51.62 3.99
CA SER A 176 -7.76 52.49 5.15
C SER A 176 -8.82 53.55 5.45
N ALA A 177 -9.65 53.94 4.47
CA ALA A 177 -10.79 54.83 4.63
C ALA A 177 -12.07 54.13 5.16
N GLY A 178 -12.02 52.83 5.44
CA GLY A 178 -13.14 52.05 5.98
C GLY A 178 -14.16 51.56 4.95
N LYS A 179 -13.90 51.72 3.65
CA LYS A 179 -14.77 51.20 2.58
C LYS A 179 -14.53 49.71 2.39
N THR A 180 -15.59 48.89 2.49
CA THR A 180 -15.50 47.43 2.32
C THR A 180 -16.04 46.98 0.97
N GLN A 181 -15.33 46.06 0.32
CA GLN A 181 -15.76 45.34 -0.89
C GLN A 181 -15.69 43.83 -0.66
N LYS A 182 -16.72 43.11 -1.12
CA LYS A 182 -16.85 41.65 -0.92
C LYS A 182 -16.65 40.91 -2.24
N TYR A 183 -16.02 39.75 -2.12
CA TYR A 183 -15.77 38.81 -3.22
C TYR A 183 -16.10 37.38 -2.80
N ARG A 184 -16.42 36.53 -3.77
CA ARG A 184 -16.60 35.09 -3.59
C ARG A 184 -15.58 34.31 -4.40
N MET A 185 -15.02 33.23 -3.86
CA MET A 185 -14.08 32.36 -4.56
C MET A 185 -14.43 30.88 -4.33
N SER A 186 -14.63 30.12 -5.39
CA SER A 186 -14.79 28.66 -5.29
C SER A 186 -13.44 28.01 -4.97
N VAL A 187 -13.40 27.22 -3.90
CA VAL A 187 -12.20 26.51 -3.43
C VAL A 187 -12.53 25.02 -3.32
N GLY A 188 -11.68 24.17 -3.89
CA GLY A 188 -11.81 22.72 -3.79
C GLY A 188 -11.63 21.95 -5.10
N ALA A 189 -12.10 20.70 -5.09
CA ALA A 189 -11.90 19.74 -6.18
C ALA A 189 -12.68 20.05 -7.46
N ASN A 190 -13.70 20.92 -7.39
CA ASN A 190 -14.54 21.33 -8.53
C ASN A 190 -14.04 22.60 -9.24
N THR A 191 -12.83 23.07 -8.91
CA THR A 191 -12.20 24.21 -9.60
C THR A 191 -11.62 23.79 -10.95
N ALA A 192 -11.27 24.74 -11.82
CA ALA A 192 -10.67 24.44 -13.12
C ALA A 192 -9.35 23.64 -13.03
N ALA A 193 -8.65 23.74 -11.89
CA ALA A 193 -7.45 22.96 -11.60
C ALA A 193 -7.74 21.74 -10.71
N GLY A 194 -8.95 21.56 -10.18
CA GLY A 194 -9.27 20.48 -9.24
C GLY A 194 -9.41 19.12 -9.94
N ASP A 195 -8.94 18.06 -9.28
CA ASP A 195 -9.01 16.71 -9.83
C ASP A 195 -10.44 16.15 -9.69
N THR A 196 -11.09 15.96 -10.83
CA THR A 196 -12.54 15.73 -10.92
C THR A 196 -13.07 14.49 -10.22
N LEU A 197 -12.21 13.49 -9.94
CA LEU A 197 -12.54 12.23 -9.29
C LEU A 197 -11.93 12.11 -7.89
N PHE A 198 -11.30 13.17 -7.37
CA PHE A 198 -10.71 13.14 -6.04
C PHE A 198 -11.74 12.88 -4.94
N THR A 199 -12.98 13.36 -5.13
CA THR A 199 -14.10 13.09 -4.23
C THR A 199 -14.36 11.61 -4.01
N ASP A 200 -13.98 10.78 -4.98
CA ASP A 200 -14.27 9.35 -4.98
C ASP A 200 -13.12 8.51 -4.38
N GLN A 201 -11.96 9.14 -4.11
CA GLN A 201 -10.76 8.49 -3.59
C GLN A 201 -10.78 8.36 -2.05
N TRP A 202 -11.61 7.46 -1.53
CA TRP A 202 -11.72 7.19 -0.08
C TRP A 202 -10.36 6.88 0.57
N HIS A 203 -9.44 6.25 -0.16
CA HIS A 203 -8.13 5.86 0.35
C HIS A 203 -7.20 7.05 0.67
N ILE A 204 -7.45 8.22 0.07
CA ILE A 204 -6.75 9.47 0.40
C ILE A 204 -7.48 10.21 1.51
N LYS A 205 -8.81 10.34 1.37
CA LYS A 205 -9.68 10.93 2.38
C LYS A 205 -11.04 10.26 2.38
N ASN A 206 -11.42 9.72 3.53
CA ASN A 206 -12.70 9.05 3.71
C ASN A 206 -13.61 9.86 4.63
N ILE A 207 -14.64 10.47 4.06
CA ILE A 207 -15.72 11.16 4.78
C ILE A 207 -17.00 10.34 4.82
N GLY A 208 -16.94 9.05 4.46
CA GLY A 208 -18.11 8.18 4.31
C GLY A 208 -18.78 8.30 2.95
N GLN A 209 -18.11 8.87 1.94
CA GLN A 209 -18.66 9.01 0.61
C GLN A 209 -18.94 7.65 -0.04
N ASN A 210 -20.05 7.54 -0.76
CA ASN A 210 -20.42 6.32 -1.49
C ASN A 210 -20.88 6.62 -2.94
N PRO A 211 -20.01 7.22 -3.77
CA PRO A 211 -20.37 7.67 -5.12
C PRO A 211 -20.80 6.53 -6.05
N PHE A 212 -20.44 5.29 -5.72
CA PHE A 212 -20.73 4.09 -6.51
C PHE A 212 -21.89 3.26 -5.95
N SER A 213 -22.54 3.72 -4.88
CA SER A 213 -23.63 3.01 -4.22
C SER A 213 -23.28 1.56 -3.85
N VAL A 214 -22.02 1.31 -3.44
CA VAL A 214 -21.65 -0.01 -2.92
C VAL A 214 -22.49 -0.34 -1.70
N ARG A 215 -22.83 -1.62 -1.54
CA ARG A 215 -23.76 -2.07 -0.49
C ARG A 215 -23.27 -1.72 0.92
N ARG A 216 -21.96 -1.81 1.16
CA ARG A 216 -21.32 -1.40 2.41
C ARG A 216 -20.57 -0.10 2.19
N ALA A 217 -21.21 1.01 2.56
CA ALA A 217 -20.64 2.33 2.44
C ALA A 217 -19.32 2.44 3.22
N PRO A 218 -18.31 3.17 2.70
CA PRO A 218 -17.08 3.49 3.43
C PRO A 218 -17.36 4.06 4.82
N VAL A 219 -16.53 3.69 5.79
CA VAL A 219 -16.58 4.24 7.16
C VAL A 219 -15.64 5.43 7.23
N ALA A 220 -16.16 6.61 7.59
CA ALA A 220 -15.38 7.84 7.67
C ALA A 220 -14.14 7.68 8.58
N GLY A 221 -13.03 8.31 8.20
CA GLY A 221 -11.75 8.26 8.88
C GLY A 221 -10.90 7.02 8.58
N ILE A 222 -11.43 6.02 7.85
CA ILE A 222 -10.63 4.90 7.35
C ILE A 222 -9.95 5.34 6.04
N ASP A 223 -8.77 5.93 6.16
CA ASP A 223 -7.88 6.36 5.07
C ASP A 223 -6.41 6.35 5.53
N LEU A 224 -5.47 6.77 4.66
CA LEU A 224 -4.03 6.75 4.96
C LEU A 224 -3.51 8.03 5.63
N ASN A 225 -4.39 8.94 6.03
CA ASN A 225 -4.04 10.21 6.67
C ASN A 225 -3.04 11.06 5.84
N VAL A 226 -3.28 11.13 4.52
CA VAL A 226 -2.34 11.71 3.54
C VAL A 226 -2.38 13.24 3.50
N ILE A 227 -3.57 13.83 3.57
CA ILE A 227 -3.77 15.30 3.47
C ILE A 227 -2.90 16.06 4.48
N PRO A 228 -2.91 15.77 5.79
CA PRO A 228 -2.03 16.48 6.72
C PRO A 228 -0.54 16.23 6.45
N ALA A 229 -0.17 15.09 5.85
CA ALA A 229 1.21 14.85 5.42
C ALA A 229 1.62 15.80 4.30
N TRP A 230 0.74 16.07 3.32
CA TRP A 230 1.01 16.99 2.21
C TRP A 230 1.24 18.43 2.67
N HIS A 231 0.65 18.83 3.81
CA HIS A 231 0.84 20.16 4.40
C HIS A 231 2.18 20.32 5.15
N LEU A 232 2.94 19.24 5.37
CA LEU A 232 4.28 19.30 5.94
C LEU A 232 5.31 19.77 4.91
N THR A 233 6.48 20.18 5.39
CA THR A 233 7.62 20.56 4.53
C THR A 233 8.86 19.74 4.86
N ASP A 234 9.68 19.48 3.84
CA ASP A 234 11.00 18.88 4.00
C ASP A 234 12.05 19.92 4.44
N SER A 235 13.31 19.49 4.58
CA SER A 235 14.45 20.34 4.97
C SER A 235 14.75 21.46 3.97
N SER A 236 14.22 21.39 2.74
CA SER A 236 14.33 22.45 1.72
C SER A 236 13.12 23.40 1.72
N SER A 237 12.24 23.30 2.72
CA SER A 237 10.99 24.08 2.82
C SER A 237 10.01 23.83 1.67
N GLU A 238 10.09 22.66 1.03
CA GLU A 238 9.18 22.23 -0.03
C GLU A 238 8.07 21.34 0.55
N LEU A 239 6.85 21.46 0.01
CA LEU A 239 5.72 20.63 0.42
C LEU A 239 5.98 19.15 0.16
N ILE A 240 5.59 18.30 1.11
CA ILE A 240 5.69 16.85 0.98
C ILE A 240 4.70 16.35 -0.07
N SER A 241 5.22 15.79 -1.15
CA SER A 241 4.45 15.39 -2.34
C SER A 241 5.04 14.20 -3.09
N GLY A 242 6.14 13.62 -2.59
CA GLY A 242 6.96 12.62 -3.30
C GLY A 242 7.96 13.24 -4.28
N ARG A 243 8.17 14.56 -4.19
CA ARG A 243 9.09 15.28 -5.08
C ARG A 243 10.49 14.67 -5.02
N ASN A 244 11.13 14.58 -6.19
CA ASN A 244 12.46 14.02 -6.39
C ASN A 244 12.62 12.52 -6.08
N VAL A 245 11.54 11.82 -5.70
CA VAL A 245 11.56 10.37 -5.49
C VAL A 245 11.27 9.64 -6.79
N LYS A 246 12.12 8.67 -7.13
CA LYS A 246 12.04 7.86 -8.34
C LYS A 246 11.62 6.44 -7.98
N VAL A 247 10.41 6.10 -8.39
CA VAL A 247 9.74 4.83 -8.11
C VAL A 247 9.85 3.92 -9.32
N ALA A 248 10.36 2.70 -9.12
CA ALA A 248 10.19 1.62 -10.07
C ALA A 248 8.85 0.91 -9.85
N VAL A 249 8.04 0.84 -10.89
CA VAL A 249 6.81 0.03 -10.93
C VAL A 249 7.16 -1.29 -11.60
N TRP A 250 7.39 -2.33 -10.80
CA TRP A 250 7.65 -3.69 -11.28
C TRP A 250 6.31 -4.41 -11.42
N ASP A 251 5.74 -4.36 -12.62
CA ASP A 251 4.36 -4.77 -12.91
C ASP A 251 4.19 -5.13 -14.40
N THR A 252 2.97 -5.20 -14.93
CA THR A 252 2.72 -5.03 -16.37
C THR A 252 3.10 -3.62 -16.80
N THR A 253 3.23 -3.40 -18.11
CA THR A 253 3.67 -2.12 -18.66
C THR A 253 2.76 -0.97 -18.25
N VAL A 254 3.35 0.18 -17.90
CA VAL A 254 2.61 1.40 -17.56
C VAL A 254 2.35 2.22 -18.81
N ASP A 255 1.09 2.63 -19.00
CA ASP A 255 0.71 3.56 -20.05
C ASP A 255 1.06 5.01 -19.68
N PHE A 256 2.26 5.44 -20.07
CA PHE A 256 2.68 6.84 -19.91
C PHE A 256 2.09 7.80 -20.95
N ASN A 257 1.21 7.36 -21.85
CA ASN A 257 0.38 8.28 -22.65
C ASN A 257 -0.87 8.73 -21.89
N HIS A 258 -1.16 8.11 -20.74
CA HIS A 258 -2.26 8.49 -19.87
C HIS A 258 -2.10 9.93 -19.37
N GLU A 259 -3.19 10.70 -19.40
CA GLU A 259 -3.16 12.13 -19.12
C GLU A 259 -2.69 12.51 -17.71
N ASP A 260 -2.98 11.68 -16.71
CA ASP A 260 -2.49 11.83 -15.33
C ASP A 260 -1.09 11.24 -15.06
N LEU A 261 -0.47 10.54 -16.03
CA LEU A 261 0.82 9.85 -15.81
C LEU A 261 1.96 10.36 -16.70
N ALA A 262 1.64 11.00 -17.83
CA ALA A 262 2.64 11.42 -18.82
C ALA A 262 3.75 12.29 -18.23
N SER A 263 3.39 13.25 -17.36
CA SER A 263 4.34 14.15 -16.71
C SER A 263 5.20 13.47 -15.62
N ARG A 264 4.84 12.24 -15.22
CA ARG A 264 5.49 11.47 -14.15
C ARG A 264 6.56 10.52 -14.69
N LYS A 265 6.53 10.21 -15.99
CA LYS A 265 7.50 9.31 -16.63
C LYS A 265 8.94 9.72 -16.31
N TYR A 266 9.73 8.75 -15.90
CA TYR A 266 11.16 8.87 -15.67
C TYR A 266 11.92 7.83 -16.46
N ALA A 267 13.03 8.26 -17.07
CA ALA A 267 13.95 7.39 -17.79
C ALA A 267 15.19 7.17 -16.91
N PRO A 268 15.36 5.99 -16.30
CA PRO A 268 16.56 5.63 -15.57
C PRO A 268 17.81 5.71 -16.45
N SER A 269 18.97 5.91 -15.82
CA SER A 269 20.27 5.96 -16.52
C SER A 269 20.61 4.63 -17.22
N SER A 270 20.10 3.51 -16.72
CA SER A 270 20.15 2.22 -17.42
C SER A 270 19.27 2.27 -18.68
N LYS A 271 19.90 2.40 -19.85
CA LYS A 271 19.23 2.52 -21.17
C LYS A 271 18.69 1.19 -21.71
N ALA A 272 18.09 0.35 -20.87
CA ALA A 272 17.52 -0.91 -21.34
C ALA A 272 16.19 -0.65 -22.06
N SER A 273 16.04 -1.19 -23.27
CA SER A 273 14.90 -0.88 -24.17
C SER A 273 13.53 -1.35 -23.66
N PHE A 274 13.49 -2.25 -22.68
CA PHE A 274 12.26 -2.74 -22.06
C PHE A 274 11.72 -1.80 -20.96
N ILE A 275 12.54 -0.85 -20.47
CA ILE A 275 12.10 0.10 -19.44
C ILE A 275 11.20 1.13 -20.12
N ASN A 276 10.04 1.38 -19.50
CA ASN A 276 9.01 2.24 -20.08
C ASN A 276 8.58 1.79 -21.47
N GLY A 277 8.35 0.48 -21.64
CA GLY A 277 7.65 -0.07 -22.79
C GLY A 277 6.31 0.63 -23.05
N THR A 278 5.73 0.38 -24.21
CA THR A 278 4.46 0.99 -24.64
C THR A 278 3.35 -0.06 -24.65
N LEU A 279 2.13 0.35 -24.32
CA LEU A 279 0.93 -0.46 -24.52
C LEU A 279 0.23 -0.05 -25.82
N SER A 280 -0.14 -1.03 -26.64
CA SER A 280 -0.98 -0.84 -27.81
C SER A 280 -2.43 -1.26 -27.53
N LEU A 281 -3.36 -0.61 -28.23
CA LEU A 281 -4.78 -0.99 -28.19
C LEU A 281 -5.00 -2.47 -28.59
N SER A 282 -4.20 -3.01 -29.51
CA SER A 282 -4.27 -4.42 -29.90
C SER A 282 -3.93 -5.38 -28.78
N GLU A 283 -2.95 -5.05 -27.93
CA GLU A 283 -2.58 -5.88 -26.78
C GLU A 283 -3.69 -5.81 -25.72
N VAL A 284 -4.22 -4.62 -25.44
CA VAL A 284 -5.29 -4.44 -24.45
C VAL A 284 -6.58 -5.14 -24.86
N ARG A 285 -6.91 -5.17 -26.15
CA ARG A 285 -8.06 -5.94 -26.68
C ARG A 285 -7.90 -7.46 -26.49
N GLN A 286 -6.67 -7.96 -26.40
CA GLN A 286 -6.40 -9.38 -26.20
C GLN A 286 -6.40 -9.74 -24.72
N ASP A 287 -5.86 -8.86 -23.88
CA ASP A 287 -5.77 -9.06 -22.43
C ASP A 287 -5.85 -7.71 -21.70
N SER A 288 -7.01 -7.41 -21.10
CA SER A 288 -7.16 -6.20 -20.28
C SER A 288 -6.40 -6.27 -18.96
N GLY A 289 -5.93 -7.46 -18.55
CA GLY A 289 -5.06 -7.65 -17.38
C GLY A 289 -3.74 -6.90 -17.50
N ILE A 290 -3.27 -6.58 -18.70
CA ILE A 290 -2.05 -5.79 -18.92
C ILE A 290 -2.17 -4.34 -18.45
N LEU A 291 -3.38 -3.85 -18.17
CA LEU A 291 -3.62 -2.50 -17.64
C LEU A 291 -3.30 -2.36 -16.14
N HIS A 292 -2.99 -3.46 -15.46
CA HIS A 292 -2.74 -3.48 -14.01
C HIS A 292 -1.65 -2.50 -13.58
N GLY A 293 -0.50 -2.46 -14.27
CA GLY A 293 0.60 -1.53 -13.98
C GLY A 293 0.21 -0.06 -14.11
N THR A 294 -0.66 0.29 -15.06
CA THR A 294 -1.23 1.65 -15.18
C THR A 294 -2.10 1.99 -13.98
N MET A 295 -2.96 1.07 -13.51
CA MET A 295 -3.80 1.29 -12.32
C MET A 295 -2.96 1.44 -11.05
N VAL A 296 -1.93 0.61 -10.89
CA VAL A 296 -0.95 0.69 -9.80
C VAL A 296 -0.25 2.05 -9.80
N SER A 297 0.17 2.53 -10.96
CA SER A 297 0.89 3.80 -11.10
C SER A 297 0.06 5.02 -10.71
N GLY A 298 -1.24 5.02 -11.01
CA GLY A 298 -2.14 6.10 -10.62
C GLY A 298 -2.28 6.27 -9.11
N ILE A 299 -2.34 5.15 -8.37
CA ILE A 299 -2.41 5.17 -6.89
C ILE A 299 -1.14 5.81 -6.30
N ILE A 300 0.02 5.49 -6.88
CA ILE A 300 1.31 6.03 -6.42
C ILE A 300 1.39 7.51 -6.72
N GLY A 301 1.20 7.90 -7.98
CA GLY A 301 1.72 9.19 -8.46
C GLY A 301 0.94 9.82 -9.60
N ALA A 302 -0.36 9.55 -9.79
CA ALA A 302 -1.16 10.39 -10.69
C ALA A 302 -0.98 11.87 -10.34
N GLU A 303 -0.83 12.71 -11.36
CA GLU A 303 -0.62 14.14 -11.18
C GLU A 303 -1.80 14.78 -10.42
N ALA A 304 -1.51 15.71 -9.53
CA ALA A 304 -2.52 16.43 -8.77
C ALA A 304 -2.67 17.86 -9.29
N ALA A 305 -3.87 18.41 -9.09
CA ALA A 305 -4.23 19.77 -9.43
C ALA A 305 -4.07 20.12 -10.93
N ASN A 306 -4.39 19.18 -11.82
CA ASN A 306 -4.29 19.35 -13.27
C ASN A 306 -5.66 19.50 -13.97
N GLY A 307 -6.75 19.56 -13.20
CA GLY A 307 -8.12 19.68 -13.72
C GLY A 307 -8.69 18.37 -14.28
N LYS A 308 -8.07 17.22 -13.99
CA LYS A 308 -8.43 15.93 -14.57
C LYS A 308 -8.49 14.86 -13.49
N GLY A 309 -9.26 13.81 -13.77
CA GLY A 309 -8.99 12.51 -13.18
C GLY A 309 -8.85 12.46 -11.66
N VAL A 310 -7.83 11.72 -11.25
CA VAL A 310 -7.51 11.36 -9.86
C VAL A 310 -6.22 12.06 -9.45
N ARG A 311 -5.82 11.90 -8.18
CA ARG A 311 -4.46 12.24 -7.74
C ARG A 311 -3.78 11.06 -7.04
N GLY A 312 -2.47 10.96 -7.19
CA GLY A 312 -1.66 9.95 -6.50
C GLY A 312 -1.34 10.37 -5.07
N ILE A 313 -1.03 9.39 -4.21
CA ILE A 313 -0.59 9.66 -2.83
C ILE A 313 0.73 10.46 -2.80
N ALA A 314 1.63 10.14 -3.72
CA ALA A 314 2.89 10.84 -3.97
C ALA A 314 2.87 11.45 -5.38
N TYR A 315 1.95 12.39 -5.58
CA TYR A 315 1.63 12.96 -6.89
C TYR A 315 2.80 13.65 -7.60
N ASN A 316 3.92 13.95 -6.93
CA ASN A 316 5.15 14.49 -7.53
C ASN A 316 6.30 13.48 -7.66
N SER A 317 6.06 12.21 -7.33
CA SER A 317 7.01 11.14 -7.63
C SER A 317 7.19 10.93 -9.13
N LYS A 318 8.38 10.49 -9.50
CA LYS A 318 8.75 10.10 -10.85
C LYS A 318 8.68 8.59 -10.99
N LEU A 319 8.07 8.08 -12.07
CA LEU A 319 7.75 6.66 -12.23
C LEU A 319 8.50 6.06 -13.42
N ALA A 320 9.05 4.87 -13.24
CA ALA A 320 9.62 4.06 -14.31
C ALA A 320 8.97 2.66 -14.33
N SER A 321 8.49 2.23 -15.49
CA SER A 321 7.87 0.93 -15.69
C SER A 321 8.92 -0.15 -15.96
N TYR A 322 8.83 -1.24 -15.21
CA TYR A 322 9.62 -2.46 -15.40
C TYR A 322 8.66 -3.63 -15.54
N GLU A 323 8.60 -4.25 -16.71
CA GLU A 323 7.77 -5.45 -16.89
C GLU A 323 8.16 -6.58 -15.92
N ALA A 324 7.17 -7.32 -15.44
CA ALA A 324 7.34 -8.42 -14.51
C ALA A 324 8.04 -9.62 -15.18
N ASN A 325 9.38 -9.64 -15.20
CA ASN A 325 10.18 -10.78 -15.66
C ASN A 325 11.55 -10.87 -14.98
N ARG A 326 12.28 -11.99 -15.19
CA ARG A 326 13.61 -12.25 -14.58
C ARG A 326 14.68 -11.24 -14.97
N THR A 327 14.65 -10.76 -16.21
CA THR A 327 15.65 -9.81 -16.70
C THR A 327 15.47 -8.50 -15.93
N ASN A 328 14.24 -8.01 -15.83
CA ASN A 328 13.95 -6.69 -15.28
C ASN A 328 14.25 -6.61 -13.79
N VAL A 329 13.94 -7.65 -13.00
CA VAL A 329 14.29 -7.68 -11.57
C VAL A 329 15.81 -7.65 -11.34
N ALA A 330 16.59 -8.26 -12.24
CA ALA A 330 18.05 -8.18 -12.17
C ALA A 330 18.59 -6.76 -12.45
N TYR A 331 17.86 -5.93 -13.22
CA TYR A 331 18.18 -4.52 -13.42
C TYR A 331 17.74 -3.66 -12.24
N LEU A 332 16.56 -3.91 -11.68
CA LEU A 332 16.08 -3.25 -10.46
C LEU A 332 17.06 -3.41 -9.32
N ALA A 333 17.66 -4.60 -9.17
CA ALA A 333 18.64 -4.89 -8.14
C ALA A 333 19.94 -4.06 -8.21
N ARG A 334 20.25 -3.37 -9.32
CA ARG A 334 21.56 -2.69 -9.54
C ARG A 334 21.65 -1.25 -9.03
N LYS A 335 20.58 -0.69 -8.43
CA LYS A 335 20.45 0.73 -8.07
C LYS A 335 20.85 1.68 -9.20
N ASN A 336 19.98 1.78 -10.20
CA ASN A 336 20.13 2.71 -11.33
C ASN A 336 19.38 4.01 -11.06
N ASP A 337 19.84 4.78 -10.06
CA ASP A 337 19.23 6.04 -9.63
C ASP A 337 17.77 5.92 -9.15
N LEU A 338 17.31 4.72 -8.76
CA LEU A 338 15.99 4.47 -8.17
C LEU A 338 16.04 4.57 -6.65
N ASP A 339 14.96 5.06 -6.06
CA ASP A 339 14.85 5.23 -4.60
C ASP A 339 13.98 4.15 -3.95
N ILE A 340 12.97 3.63 -4.66
CA ILE A 340 12.03 2.63 -4.15
C ILE A 340 11.43 1.80 -5.30
N ALA A 341 11.07 0.55 -5.02
CA ALA A 341 10.38 -0.32 -5.96
C ALA A 341 9.03 -0.81 -5.41
N ASN A 342 8.00 -0.71 -6.25
CA ASN A 342 6.69 -1.30 -6.05
C ASN A 342 6.61 -2.65 -6.79
N ALA A 343 6.21 -3.71 -6.10
CA ALA A 343 5.95 -5.01 -6.67
C ALA A 343 4.53 -5.49 -6.32
N SER A 344 3.56 -5.09 -7.13
CA SER A 344 2.17 -5.56 -7.04
C SER A 344 1.99 -6.90 -7.76
N LEU A 345 2.89 -7.85 -7.45
CA LEU A 345 3.03 -9.13 -8.15
C LEU A 345 2.84 -10.30 -7.19
N GLY A 346 2.42 -11.44 -7.72
CA GLY A 346 2.33 -12.69 -6.98
C GLY A 346 2.33 -13.90 -7.92
N LEU A 347 2.07 -15.07 -7.35
CA LEU A 347 1.90 -16.30 -8.10
C LEU A 347 0.74 -17.08 -7.50
N ASP A 348 -0.13 -17.59 -8.36
CA ASP A 348 -1.22 -18.51 -8.00
C ASP A 348 -0.70 -19.95 -7.77
N ASN A 349 0.55 -20.12 -7.33
CA ASN A 349 1.16 -21.43 -7.08
C ASN A 349 1.45 -21.62 -5.58
N SER A 350 1.06 -22.77 -5.07
CA SER A 350 1.26 -23.18 -3.68
C SER A 350 2.73 -23.38 -3.30
N TYR A 351 3.62 -23.47 -4.28
CA TYR A 351 5.06 -23.61 -4.08
C TYR A 351 5.81 -23.03 -5.27
N ALA A 352 6.74 -22.10 -5.00
CA ALA A 352 7.66 -21.57 -6.00
C ALA A 352 9.03 -21.32 -5.37
N TYR A 353 10.01 -22.16 -5.70
CA TYR A 353 11.38 -22.03 -5.19
C TYR A 353 12.31 -21.43 -6.25
N GLU A 354 12.73 -20.19 -6.03
CA GLU A 354 13.49 -19.36 -6.96
C GLU A 354 14.61 -18.65 -6.18
N PRO A 355 15.73 -19.33 -5.90
CA PRO A 355 16.80 -18.79 -5.07
C PRO A 355 17.44 -17.54 -5.69
N THR A 356 17.48 -17.44 -7.02
CA THR A 356 17.95 -16.25 -7.74
C THR A 356 17.08 -15.02 -7.43
N LEU A 357 15.77 -15.19 -7.22
CA LEU A 357 14.88 -14.09 -6.85
C LEU A 357 15.19 -13.59 -5.43
N GLU A 358 15.42 -14.51 -4.49
CA GLU A 358 15.85 -14.14 -3.13
C GLU A 358 17.18 -13.37 -3.15
N MET A 359 18.12 -13.75 -4.03
CA MET A 359 19.37 -13.00 -4.23
C MET A 359 19.13 -11.59 -4.76
N TYR A 360 18.19 -11.39 -5.69
CA TYR A 360 17.85 -10.05 -6.17
C TYR A 360 17.21 -9.19 -5.08
N TYR A 361 16.33 -9.75 -4.26
CA TYR A 361 15.76 -9.05 -3.11
C TYR A 361 16.83 -8.63 -2.10
N GLN A 362 17.76 -9.54 -1.79
CA GLN A 362 18.89 -9.22 -0.93
C GLN A 362 19.77 -8.11 -1.54
N SER A 363 20.05 -8.18 -2.85
CA SER A 363 20.83 -7.14 -3.53
C SER A 363 20.10 -5.78 -3.55
N MET A 364 18.77 -5.75 -3.69
CA MET A 364 17.99 -4.51 -3.59
C MET A 364 18.11 -3.91 -2.18
N PHE A 365 17.97 -4.75 -1.15
CA PHE A 365 18.13 -4.33 0.24
C PHE A 365 19.52 -3.75 0.51
N GLU A 366 20.59 -4.46 0.11
CA GLU A 366 21.98 -4.04 0.30
C GLU A 366 22.31 -2.76 -0.48
N ASN A 367 21.70 -2.58 -1.65
CA ASN A 367 21.86 -1.37 -2.44
C ASN A 367 20.96 -0.22 -1.97
N GLY A 368 20.18 -0.40 -0.90
CA GLY A 368 19.34 0.66 -0.34
C GLY A 368 18.09 0.96 -1.19
N ILE A 369 17.52 -0.04 -1.85
CA ILE A 369 16.24 0.05 -2.58
C ILE A 369 15.19 -0.73 -1.80
N PRO A 370 14.29 -0.05 -1.05
CA PRO A 370 13.17 -0.71 -0.42
C PRO A 370 12.26 -1.36 -1.49
N LEU A 371 11.87 -2.60 -1.24
CA LEU A 371 10.91 -3.32 -2.07
C LEU A 371 9.59 -3.47 -1.30
N ILE A 372 8.58 -2.73 -1.75
CA ILE A 372 7.20 -2.82 -1.25
C ILE A 372 6.49 -3.91 -2.05
N LYS A 373 6.00 -4.95 -1.39
CA LYS A 373 5.57 -6.18 -2.03
C LYS A 373 4.18 -6.59 -1.59
N ALA A 374 3.31 -6.90 -2.54
CA ALA A 374 1.97 -7.45 -2.26
C ALA A 374 2.08 -8.80 -1.51
N ALA A 375 1.32 -8.97 -0.43
CA ALA A 375 1.30 -10.23 0.30
C ALA A 375 0.54 -11.37 -0.41
N GLY A 376 -0.36 -11.01 -1.33
CA GLY A 376 -1.19 -11.95 -2.10
C GLY A 376 -2.69 -11.87 -1.79
N ASN A 377 -3.49 -12.49 -2.65
CA ASN A 377 -4.96 -12.47 -2.63
C ASN A 377 -5.58 -13.87 -2.40
N GLU A 378 -4.84 -14.76 -1.74
CA GLU A 378 -5.14 -16.20 -1.64
C GLU A 378 -5.79 -16.58 -0.31
N PHE A 379 -6.39 -15.63 0.43
CA PHE A 379 -6.99 -15.91 1.74
C PHE A 379 -7.97 -17.10 1.69
N GLY A 380 -8.85 -17.15 0.68
CA GLY A 380 -9.81 -18.22 0.47
C GLY A 380 -9.46 -19.21 -0.65
N ARG A 381 -8.23 -19.19 -1.17
CA ARG A 381 -7.83 -20.03 -2.31
C ARG A 381 -6.80 -21.07 -1.89
N VAL A 382 -6.86 -22.24 -2.53
CA VAL A 382 -5.84 -23.29 -2.45
C VAL A 382 -5.59 -23.77 -3.87
N THR A 383 -4.33 -23.93 -4.25
CA THR A 383 -3.93 -24.19 -5.65
C THR A 383 -3.71 -25.69 -5.92
N PHE A 384 -4.14 -26.57 -5.00
CA PHE A 384 -3.90 -28.00 -5.04
C PHE A 384 -5.10 -28.81 -5.57
N SER A 385 -4.84 -29.96 -6.20
CA SER A 385 -5.83 -30.81 -6.88
C SER A 385 -6.88 -31.51 -5.99
N ASN A 386 -6.88 -31.26 -4.67
CA ASN A 386 -7.92 -31.67 -3.72
C ASN A 386 -8.67 -30.44 -3.16
N SER A 387 -8.87 -29.44 -4.01
CA SER A 387 -9.32 -28.08 -3.71
C SER A 387 -10.71 -27.98 -3.06
N SER A 388 -11.55 -29.00 -3.11
CA SER A 388 -12.96 -28.89 -2.70
C SER A 388 -13.22 -29.00 -1.19
N TYR A 389 -12.29 -29.52 -0.38
CA TYR A 389 -12.54 -29.78 1.05
C TYR A 389 -11.95 -28.74 2.02
N TYR A 390 -10.88 -28.06 1.61
CA TYR A 390 -10.04 -27.27 2.52
C TYR A 390 -10.39 -25.78 2.59
N PRO A 391 -10.70 -25.07 1.48
CA PRO A 391 -10.95 -23.63 1.49
C PRO A 391 -12.05 -23.20 2.47
N GLN A 392 -13.13 -23.96 2.59
CA GLN A 392 -14.23 -23.57 3.46
C GLN A 392 -13.84 -23.57 4.94
N LYS A 393 -12.98 -24.52 5.38
CA LYS A 393 -12.61 -24.66 6.79
C LYS A 393 -11.70 -23.53 7.25
N CYS A 394 -10.67 -23.20 6.48
CA CYS A 394 -9.75 -22.08 6.77
C CYS A 394 -10.48 -20.73 6.71
N VAL A 395 -11.33 -20.50 5.70
CA VAL A 395 -12.14 -19.26 5.60
C VAL A 395 -13.07 -19.11 6.80
N ASN A 396 -13.79 -20.18 7.20
CA ASN A 396 -14.69 -20.15 8.36
C ASN A 396 -13.94 -19.87 9.68
N LEU A 397 -12.67 -20.29 9.76
CA LEU A 397 -11.81 -20.01 10.91
C LEU A 397 -11.15 -18.63 10.83
N GLY A 398 -11.26 -17.90 9.73
CA GLY A 398 -10.60 -16.61 9.57
C GLY A 398 -9.07 -16.74 9.43
N ILE A 399 -8.58 -17.76 8.74
CA ILE A 399 -7.15 -17.89 8.42
C ILE A 399 -6.93 -18.06 6.92
N SER A 400 -5.75 -17.67 6.44
CA SER A 400 -5.35 -17.93 5.06
C SER A 400 -5.33 -19.43 4.78
N CYS A 401 -6.01 -19.84 3.72
CA CYS A 401 -6.05 -21.21 3.25
C CYS A 401 -4.72 -21.69 2.65
N GLN A 402 -3.91 -20.75 2.16
CA GLN A 402 -2.58 -20.98 1.61
C GLN A 402 -1.54 -20.22 2.44
N LEU A 403 -0.47 -20.90 2.87
CA LEU A 403 0.69 -20.23 3.47
C LEU A 403 1.59 -19.68 2.36
N ASN A 404 1.51 -18.38 2.10
CA ASN A 404 2.22 -17.75 0.98
C ASN A 404 3.74 -17.68 1.10
N GLN A 405 4.28 -17.90 2.29
CA GLN A 405 5.71 -18.07 2.51
C GLN A 405 6.26 -19.36 1.88
N THR A 406 5.49 -20.14 1.13
CA THR A 406 6.03 -21.24 0.33
C THR A 406 6.67 -20.78 -0.96
N SER A 407 6.33 -19.56 -1.39
CA SER A 407 6.84 -18.94 -2.60
C SER A 407 8.00 -18.01 -2.27
N SER A 408 9.05 -18.08 -3.08
CA SER A 408 10.22 -17.20 -3.00
C SER A 408 9.85 -15.74 -3.25
N PHE A 409 8.71 -15.51 -3.91
CA PHE A 409 8.14 -14.17 -4.10
C PHE A 409 7.77 -13.49 -2.78
N ASN A 410 7.44 -14.24 -1.73
CA ASN A 410 7.01 -13.71 -0.43
C ASN A 410 8.01 -14.01 0.70
N ARG A 411 9.15 -14.64 0.40
CA ARG A 411 10.17 -15.08 1.39
C ARG A 411 11.45 -14.25 1.43
N GLY A 412 11.55 -13.15 0.67
CA GLY A 412 12.71 -12.26 0.77
C GLY A 412 12.87 -11.70 2.18
N ARG A 413 14.09 -11.74 2.71
CA ARG A 413 14.40 -11.04 3.97
C ARG A 413 14.29 -9.54 3.73
N TYR A 414 13.88 -8.82 4.76
CA TYR A 414 13.75 -7.35 4.73
C TYR A 414 12.74 -6.77 3.72
N LEU A 415 11.92 -7.62 3.07
CA LEU A 415 10.78 -7.15 2.28
C LEU A 415 9.76 -6.44 3.16
N ILE A 416 9.13 -5.40 2.61
CA ILE A 416 7.94 -4.78 3.20
C ILE A 416 6.74 -5.48 2.55
N ASN A 417 6.32 -6.62 3.12
CA ASN A 417 5.13 -7.33 2.65
C ASN A 417 3.87 -6.61 3.14
N VAL A 418 2.97 -6.33 2.21
CA VAL A 418 1.81 -5.46 2.42
C VAL A 418 0.50 -6.25 2.38
N GLY A 419 -0.22 -6.23 3.50
CA GLY A 419 -1.61 -6.67 3.58
C GLY A 419 -2.59 -5.59 3.09
N ALA A 420 -3.85 -5.97 2.83
CA ALA A 420 -4.88 -5.05 2.35
C ALA A 420 -6.00 -4.84 3.38
N ILE A 421 -6.38 -3.57 3.57
CA ILE A 421 -7.61 -3.17 4.24
C ILE A 421 -8.66 -2.69 3.24
N ASN A 422 -9.93 -2.88 3.59
CA ASN A 422 -11.07 -2.32 2.88
C ASN A 422 -11.55 -1.00 3.50
N SER A 423 -12.47 -0.33 2.80
CA SER A 423 -13.07 0.95 3.21
C SER A 423 -13.90 0.91 4.49
N LEU A 424 -14.04 -0.25 5.12
CA LEU A 424 -14.71 -0.44 6.42
C LEU A 424 -13.73 -0.51 7.59
N GLY A 425 -12.43 -0.42 7.32
CA GLY A 425 -11.38 -0.54 8.33
C GLY A 425 -11.18 -1.97 8.80
N LYS A 426 -11.34 -2.93 7.88
CA LYS A 426 -11.12 -4.36 8.14
C LYS A 426 -10.19 -4.92 7.08
N LYS A 427 -9.56 -6.06 7.39
CA LYS A 427 -8.83 -6.85 6.39
C LYS A 427 -9.74 -7.10 5.19
N SER A 428 -9.25 -6.79 3.99
CA SER A 428 -9.98 -7.13 2.75
C SER A 428 -10.22 -8.64 2.68
N SER A 429 -11.36 -9.05 2.13
CA SER A 429 -11.80 -10.45 2.10
C SER A 429 -10.72 -11.39 1.53
N TYR A 430 -10.07 -10.99 0.44
CA TYR A 430 -9.04 -11.73 -0.27
C TYR A 430 -7.63 -11.65 0.36
N SER A 431 -7.35 -10.68 1.23
CA SER A 431 -5.97 -10.39 1.66
C SER A 431 -5.35 -11.57 2.38
N THR A 432 -4.23 -12.07 1.85
CA THR A 432 -3.38 -13.05 2.52
C THR A 432 -2.86 -12.49 3.84
N ILE A 433 -2.80 -13.35 4.87
CA ILE A 433 -2.33 -13.04 6.22
C ILE A 433 -1.09 -13.84 6.59
N GLY A 434 -0.35 -13.41 7.62
CA GLY A 434 0.65 -14.25 8.27
C GLY A 434 1.81 -13.48 8.90
N ALA A 435 2.72 -14.23 9.54
CA ALA A 435 3.81 -13.70 10.35
C ALA A 435 4.88 -12.88 9.58
N HIS A 436 4.82 -12.87 8.24
CA HIS A 436 5.74 -12.15 7.36
C HIS A 436 5.23 -10.79 6.92
N LEU A 437 3.97 -10.45 7.23
CA LEU A 437 3.45 -9.11 6.94
C LEU A 437 4.26 -8.07 7.71
N TRP A 438 4.54 -6.94 7.07
CA TRP A 438 5.15 -5.80 7.72
C TRP A 438 4.09 -4.80 8.14
N VAL A 439 3.31 -4.30 7.17
CA VAL A 439 2.24 -3.32 7.38
C VAL A 439 1.09 -3.60 6.40
N SER A 440 -0.01 -2.88 6.53
CA SER A 440 -1.12 -2.91 5.58
C SER A 440 -1.36 -1.56 4.92
N GLY A 441 -1.90 -1.60 3.69
CA GLY A 441 -2.34 -0.45 2.91
C GLY A 441 -3.79 -0.59 2.46
N THR A 442 -4.32 0.41 1.76
CA THR A 442 -5.69 0.43 1.25
C THR A 442 -5.82 -0.41 -0.02
N GLY A 443 -6.52 -1.56 0.07
CA GLY A 443 -6.81 -2.42 -1.08
C GLY A 443 -8.28 -2.42 -1.51
N GLY A 444 -9.20 -2.05 -0.60
CA GLY A 444 -10.64 -2.07 -0.89
C GLY A 444 -11.23 -3.48 -0.96
N GLU A 445 -12.49 -3.58 -1.40
CA GLU A 445 -13.09 -4.85 -1.83
C GLU A 445 -13.16 -4.90 -3.36
N PHE A 446 -14.34 -4.95 -3.96
CA PHE A 446 -14.49 -5.12 -5.42
C PHE A 446 -15.10 -3.89 -6.10
N GLY A 447 -15.75 -2.99 -5.34
CA GLY A 447 -16.31 -1.75 -5.89
C GLY A 447 -17.65 -1.91 -6.62
N TYR A 448 -18.25 -3.12 -6.65
CA TYR A 448 -19.51 -3.38 -7.37
C TYR A 448 -20.75 -3.42 -6.46
N THR A 449 -21.93 -3.24 -7.07
CA THR A 449 -23.24 -3.14 -6.40
C THR A 449 -23.97 -4.48 -6.18
N GLY A 450 -23.41 -5.62 -6.63
CA GLY A 450 -24.17 -6.88 -6.78
C GLY A 450 -23.82 -8.06 -5.85
N THR A 451 -22.70 -8.04 -5.10
CA THR A 451 -22.38 -9.10 -4.13
C THR A 451 -22.75 -8.64 -2.71
N SER A 452 -23.32 -9.53 -1.89
CA SER A 452 -24.00 -9.15 -0.64
C SER A 452 -23.12 -8.48 0.43
N ASP A 453 -21.79 -8.48 0.26
CA ASP A 453 -20.85 -8.02 1.29
C ASP A 453 -19.72 -7.09 0.79
N SER A 454 -19.71 -6.68 -0.49
CA SER A 454 -18.64 -5.84 -1.03
C SER A 454 -18.74 -4.38 -0.56
N SER A 455 -17.59 -3.77 -0.27
CA SER A 455 -17.40 -2.33 -0.09
C SER A 455 -16.62 -1.71 -1.28
N ALA A 456 -16.24 -0.44 -1.17
CA ALA A 456 -15.51 0.27 -2.22
C ALA A 456 -14.13 -0.36 -2.53
N ALA A 457 -13.78 -0.38 -3.82
CA ALA A 457 -12.42 -0.63 -4.30
C ALA A 457 -11.67 0.71 -4.49
N ILE A 458 -10.58 0.74 -5.25
CA ILE A 458 -9.73 1.92 -5.43
C ILE A 458 -10.02 2.61 -6.75
N VAL A 459 -10.20 3.93 -6.67
CA VAL A 459 -10.34 4.82 -7.83
C VAL A 459 -8.97 5.25 -8.31
N THR A 460 -8.64 4.96 -9.57
CA THR A 460 -7.30 5.21 -10.13
C THR A 460 -7.35 5.27 -11.67
N THR A 461 -6.21 5.55 -12.30
CA THR A 461 -6.00 5.52 -13.77
C THR A 461 -6.24 4.12 -14.34
N LYS A 462 -6.58 4.00 -15.63
CA LYS A 462 -6.80 2.70 -16.29
C LYS A 462 -6.09 2.59 -17.64
N TYR A 463 -6.47 3.41 -18.62
CA TYR A 463 -5.83 3.41 -19.93
C TYR A 463 -6.09 4.72 -20.69
N SER A 464 -5.18 5.13 -21.57
CA SER A 464 -5.30 6.38 -22.34
C SER A 464 -6.25 6.30 -23.54
N TYR A 465 -6.57 5.10 -24.03
CA TYR A 465 -7.51 4.93 -25.13
C TYR A 465 -8.95 4.95 -24.65
N ASP A 466 -9.84 5.36 -25.56
CA ASP A 466 -11.26 5.46 -25.29
C ASP A 466 -11.87 4.07 -25.04
N PRO A 467 -12.64 3.85 -23.96
CA PRO A 467 -13.30 2.58 -23.68
C PRO A 467 -14.16 2.04 -24.83
N SER A 468 -14.69 2.89 -25.71
CA SER A 468 -15.42 2.41 -26.89
C SER A 468 -14.55 1.60 -27.85
N ASP A 469 -13.23 1.74 -27.76
CA ASP A 469 -12.29 1.05 -28.63
C ASP A 469 -11.98 -0.38 -28.17
N TYR A 470 -12.39 -0.81 -26.98
CA TYR A 470 -12.11 -2.14 -26.46
C TYR A 470 -13.27 -2.64 -25.58
N ASP A 471 -13.77 -3.86 -25.84
CA ASP A 471 -14.87 -4.44 -25.07
C ASP A 471 -14.32 -5.02 -23.75
N GLU A 472 -14.77 -4.46 -22.64
CA GLU A 472 -14.54 -5.03 -21.32
C GLU A 472 -15.88 -5.47 -20.72
N GLY A 473 -16.13 -6.78 -20.80
CA GLY A 473 -17.32 -7.40 -20.18
C GLY A 473 -17.49 -7.09 -18.69
N PHE A 474 -16.45 -6.59 -18.01
CA PHE A 474 -16.52 -6.17 -16.61
C PHE A 474 -17.31 -4.86 -16.41
N GLU A 475 -17.09 -3.84 -17.25
CA GLU A 475 -17.78 -2.54 -17.14
C GLU A 475 -19.27 -2.66 -17.46
N SER A 476 -19.69 -3.70 -18.19
CA SER A 476 -21.10 -4.02 -18.40
C SER A 476 -21.88 -4.25 -17.11
N ARG A 477 -21.21 -4.67 -16.03
CA ARG A 477 -21.80 -4.91 -14.70
C ARG A 477 -21.80 -3.66 -13.82
N THR A 478 -20.97 -2.67 -14.13
CA THR A 478 -20.87 -1.39 -13.43
C THR A 478 -20.54 -0.28 -14.42
N PRO A 479 -21.55 0.30 -15.11
CA PRO A 479 -21.35 1.26 -16.20
C PRO A 479 -20.90 2.64 -15.70
N TRP A 480 -20.27 2.73 -14.52
CA TRP A 480 -19.82 3.99 -13.91
C TRP A 480 -18.99 4.85 -14.87
N ARG A 481 -18.09 4.19 -15.62
CA ARG A 481 -17.23 4.83 -16.61
C ARG A 481 -17.99 5.27 -17.85
N THR A 482 -18.99 4.49 -18.27
CA THR A 482 -19.80 4.72 -19.48
C THR A 482 -21.07 5.54 -19.22
N ALA A 483 -21.27 6.03 -17.99
CA ALA A 483 -22.48 6.72 -17.57
C ALA A 483 -22.56 8.18 -18.04
N GLY A 484 -23.44 8.43 -19.02
CA GLY A 484 -24.06 9.72 -19.32
C GLY A 484 -23.09 10.92 -19.40
N SER A 485 -23.47 12.02 -18.74
CA SER A 485 -22.72 13.29 -18.75
C SER A 485 -21.33 13.23 -18.10
N THR A 486 -21.02 12.17 -17.34
CA THR A 486 -19.73 12.00 -16.65
C THR A 486 -18.71 11.19 -17.44
N TYR A 487 -19.06 10.69 -18.63
CA TYR A 487 -18.21 9.85 -19.47
C TYR A 487 -16.80 10.42 -19.66
N ASN A 488 -16.73 11.68 -20.13
CA ASN A 488 -15.46 12.31 -20.47
C ASN A 488 -14.53 12.46 -19.27
N ALA A 489 -15.06 12.66 -18.06
CA ALA A 489 -14.27 12.77 -16.84
C ALA A 489 -13.77 11.41 -16.33
N ARG A 490 -14.43 10.30 -16.72
CA ARG A 490 -14.18 8.96 -16.17
C ARG A 490 -13.53 7.98 -17.13
N LYS A 491 -13.58 8.23 -18.44
CA LYS A 491 -13.24 7.25 -19.48
C LYS A 491 -11.83 6.66 -19.39
N ASN A 492 -10.87 7.40 -18.85
CA ASN A 492 -9.49 6.93 -18.68
C ASN A 492 -9.23 6.29 -17.30
N TYR A 493 -10.24 6.22 -16.43
CA TYR A 493 -10.12 5.84 -15.01
C TYR A 493 -10.95 4.59 -14.69
N THR A 494 -10.77 4.07 -13.48
CA THR A 494 -11.56 2.97 -12.95
C THR A 494 -11.82 3.14 -11.46
N HIS A 495 -12.85 2.47 -10.95
CA HIS A 495 -13.22 2.43 -9.53
C HIS A 495 -13.13 1.01 -8.93
N VAL A 496 -12.53 0.09 -9.67
CA VAL A 496 -12.63 -1.36 -9.41
C VAL A 496 -11.26 -2.01 -9.15
N MET A 497 -10.18 -1.23 -9.23
CA MET A 497 -8.83 -1.70 -8.91
C MET A 497 -8.77 -2.10 -7.43
N ASN A 498 -8.29 -3.30 -7.13
CA ASN A 498 -8.28 -3.83 -5.77
C ASN A 498 -7.06 -4.72 -5.51
N GLY A 499 -7.14 -5.59 -4.50
CA GLY A 499 -6.09 -6.53 -4.15
C GLY A 499 -5.08 -5.96 -3.17
N THR A 500 -4.22 -6.84 -2.66
CA THR A 500 -2.92 -6.42 -2.13
C THR A 500 -2.08 -5.68 -3.18
N SER A 501 -2.40 -5.86 -4.47
CA SER A 501 -1.92 -5.05 -5.59
C SER A 501 -2.28 -3.56 -5.53
N SER A 502 -3.35 -3.20 -4.83
CA SER A 502 -3.73 -1.80 -4.56
C SER A 502 -3.17 -1.29 -3.23
N ALA A 503 -3.08 -2.18 -2.23
CA ALA A 503 -2.46 -1.85 -0.96
C ALA A 503 -0.95 -1.54 -1.11
N THR A 504 -0.24 -2.29 -1.95
CA THR A 504 1.19 -2.11 -2.24
C THR A 504 1.53 -0.71 -2.76
N PRO A 505 0.90 -0.18 -3.84
CA PRO A 505 1.16 1.17 -4.31
C PRO A 505 0.70 2.23 -3.32
N SER A 506 -0.29 1.93 -2.48
CA SER A 506 -0.67 2.85 -1.41
C SER A 506 0.44 3.03 -0.37
N VAL A 507 1.10 1.93 0.02
CA VAL A 507 2.28 1.96 0.90
C VAL A 507 3.50 2.53 0.19
N THR A 508 3.69 2.25 -1.11
CA THR A 508 4.75 2.88 -1.93
C THR A 508 4.58 4.39 -2.00
N GLY A 509 3.36 4.88 -2.17
CA GLY A 509 3.04 6.31 -2.16
C GLY A 509 3.43 6.95 -0.82
N VAL A 510 2.96 6.39 0.30
CA VAL A 510 3.33 6.87 1.64
C VAL A 510 4.85 6.80 1.87
N SER A 511 5.50 5.73 1.45
CA SER A 511 6.95 5.57 1.55
C SER A 511 7.70 6.60 0.71
N SER A 512 7.15 7.03 -0.42
CA SER A 512 7.74 8.10 -1.24
C SER A 512 7.64 9.46 -0.54
N LEU A 513 6.57 9.73 0.20
CA LEU A 513 6.47 10.92 1.04
C LEU A 513 7.54 10.90 2.16
N VAL A 514 7.75 9.73 2.77
CA VAL A 514 8.79 9.50 3.79
C VAL A 514 10.20 9.71 3.21
N ILE A 515 10.48 9.17 2.02
CA ILE A 515 11.78 9.34 1.34
C ILE A 515 12.03 10.81 0.99
N GLN A 516 11.01 11.57 0.57
CA GLN A 516 11.21 13.02 0.37
C GLN A 516 11.63 13.71 1.68
N ALA A 517 10.97 13.37 2.80
CA ALA A 517 11.29 13.94 4.11
C ALA A 517 12.69 13.56 4.62
N LYS A 518 13.19 12.37 4.26
CA LYS A 518 14.53 11.86 4.59
C LYS A 518 15.19 11.25 3.34
N PRO A 519 15.81 12.06 2.46
CA PRO A 519 16.32 11.57 1.16
C PRO A 519 17.46 10.55 1.23
N ASP A 520 18.18 10.49 2.34
CA ASP A 520 19.28 9.56 2.61
C ASP A 520 18.84 8.32 3.43
N ILE A 521 17.54 8.06 3.49
CA ILE A 521 16.95 6.97 4.28
C ILE A 521 17.45 5.58 3.84
N SER A 522 17.79 4.74 4.80
CA SER A 522 18.10 3.32 4.59
C SER A 522 16.82 2.47 4.52
N VAL A 523 16.90 1.25 3.98
CA VAL A 523 15.75 0.32 4.01
C VAL A 523 15.32 -0.01 5.45
N PRO A 524 16.23 -0.30 6.41
CA PRO A 524 15.84 -0.48 7.81
C PRO A 524 15.19 0.74 8.47
N GLN A 525 15.62 1.97 8.13
CA GLN A 525 14.98 3.19 8.64
C GLN A 525 13.54 3.32 8.13
N LEU A 526 13.31 3.08 6.83
CA LEU A 526 11.94 3.09 6.29
C LEU A 526 11.07 2.02 6.95
N ARG A 527 11.59 0.80 7.13
CA ARG A 527 10.91 -0.29 7.83
C ARG A 527 10.52 0.12 9.26
N TYR A 528 11.45 0.69 10.01
CA TYR A 528 11.23 1.20 11.36
C TYR A 528 10.17 2.29 11.43
N ILE A 529 10.25 3.29 10.55
CA ILE A 529 9.27 4.38 10.48
C ILE A 529 7.88 3.80 10.23
N LEU A 530 7.71 3.00 9.18
CA LEU A 530 6.41 2.42 8.82
C LEU A 530 5.83 1.56 9.95
N ALA A 531 6.66 0.73 10.61
CA ALA A 531 6.21 -0.16 11.69
C ALA A 531 5.81 0.61 12.96
N THR A 532 6.59 1.62 13.35
CA THR A 532 6.38 2.34 14.62
C THR A 532 5.32 3.44 14.54
N THR A 533 4.94 3.86 13.34
CA THR A 533 3.91 4.89 13.13
C THR A 533 2.58 4.34 12.62
N ALA A 534 2.49 3.05 12.31
CA ALA A 534 1.29 2.41 11.80
C ALA A 534 0.10 2.54 12.78
N SER A 535 -1.08 2.80 12.22
CA SER A 535 -2.34 2.78 12.95
C SER A 535 -2.80 1.34 13.20
N ASN A 536 -3.15 1.04 14.44
CA ASN A 536 -3.55 -0.29 14.89
C ASN A 536 -4.85 -0.24 15.70
N ASP A 537 -5.22 -1.34 16.32
CA ASP A 537 -6.47 -1.51 17.07
C ASP A 537 -6.61 -0.62 18.33
N THR A 538 -5.50 -0.01 18.77
CA THR A 538 -5.47 0.95 19.88
C THR A 538 -5.43 2.41 19.42
N THR A 539 -5.23 2.65 18.12
CA THR A 539 -5.23 4.01 17.56
C THR A 539 -6.65 4.58 17.55
N SER A 540 -6.80 5.83 17.99
CA SER A 540 -8.08 6.55 17.91
C SER A 540 -8.62 6.54 16.47
N GLY A 541 -9.91 6.27 16.30
CA GLY A 541 -10.55 6.12 14.98
C GLY A 541 -10.42 4.74 14.33
N TRP A 542 -9.59 3.84 14.86
CA TRP A 542 -9.30 2.52 14.25
C TRP A 542 -9.85 1.33 15.04
N SER A 543 -10.94 1.52 15.79
CA SER A 543 -11.58 0.44 16.56
C SER A 543 -12.08 -0.71 15.68
N THR A 544 -12.29 -0.47 14.38
CA THR A 544 -12.69 -1.46 13.36
C THR A 544 -11.62 -2.52 13.07
N LEU A 545 -10.34 -2.24 13.36
CA LEU A 545 -9.25 -3.20 13.21
C LEU A 545 -9.24 -4.29 14.28
N LYS A 546 -9.98 -4.09 15.39
CA LYS A 546 -10.02 -5.04 16.51
C LYS A 546 -10.56 -6.40 16.05
N TYR A 547 -9.82 -7.45 16.39
CA TYR A 547 -10.27 -8.83 16.27
C TYR A 547 -9.60 -9.67 17.36
N SER A 548 -10.32 -10.67 17.85
CA SER A 548 -9.89 -11.54 18.94
C SER A 548 -9.02 -12.70 18.43
N PRO A 549 -8.20 -13.32 19.30
CA PRO A 549 -7.52 -14.56 18.98
C PRO A 549 -8.52 -15.61 18.46
N VAL A 550 -8.15 -16.29 17.37
CA VAL A 550 -8.96 -17.35 16.77
C VAL A 550 -8.58 -18.67 17.40
N LYS A 551 -9.54 -19.36 18.01
CA LYS A 551 -9.36 -20.69 18.61
C LYS A 551 -10.47 -21.62 18.17
N GLY A 552 -10.16 -22.91 18.08
CA GLY A 552 -11.18 -23.92 17.82
C GLY A 552 -10.64 -25.33 17.92
N SER A 553 -11.57 -26.27 17.95
CA SER A 553 -11.24 -27.70 18.09
C SER A 553 -10.76 -28.27 16.75
N VAL A 554 -9.65 -29.00 16.80
CA VAL A 554 -9.19 -29.82 15.68
C VAL A 554 -9.45 -31.27 16.04
N SER A 555 -10.38 -31.91 15.32
CA SER A 555 -10.80 -33.31 15.53
C SER A 555 -9.63 -34.27 15.62
N GLU A 556 -8.62 -34.05 14.80
CA GLU A 556 -7.43 -34.88 14.66
C GLU A 556 -6.51 -34.78 15.88
N TYR A 557 -6.63 -33.72 16.67
CA TYR A 557 -5.87 -33.47 17.90
C TYR A 557 -6.68 -33.65 19.18
N GLY A 558 -8.02 -33.74 19.10
CA GLY A 558 -8.89 -33.91 20.27
C GLY A 558 -8.82 -32.76 21.29
N GLN A 559 -8.32 -31.59 20.88
CA GLN A 559 -8.12 -30.43 21.76
C GLN A 559 -8.34 -29.12 21.00
N GLN A 560 -8.56 -28.04 21.75
CA GLN A 560 -8.56 -26.70 21.18
C GLN A 560 -7.15 -26.25 20.80
N ILE A 561 -7.06 -25.56 19.68
CA ILE A 561 -5.82 -24.98 19.15
C ILE A 561 -6.08 -23.52 18.77
N THR A 562 -5.05 -22.68 18.96
CA THR A 562 -5.03 -21.31 18.47
C THR A 562 -4.62 -21.29 17.00
N PHE A 563 -5.46 -20.72 16.14
CA PHE A 563 -5.22 -20.53 14.71
C PHE A 563 -4.71 -19.13 14.37
N ASP A 564 -4.96 -18.15 15.24
CA ASP A 564 -4.40 -16.81 15.15
C ASP A 564 -4.35 -16.17 16.54
N ASN A 565 -3.30 -15.41 16.83
CA ASN A 565 -3.12 -14.77 18.14
C ASN A 565 -3.93 -13.47 18.29
N GLY A 566 -4.60 -13.00 17.24
CA GLY A 566 -5.22 -11.68 17.26
C GLY A 566 -4.17 -10.57 17.36
N TRP A 567 -4.63 -9.37 17.69
CA TRP A 567 -3.71 -8.29 18.05
C TRP A 567 -3.07 -8.51 19.42
N HIS A 568 -1.76 -8.43 19.47
CA HIS A 568 -0.97 -8.53 20.70
C HIS A 568 0.26 -7.60 20.60
N SER A 569 0.95 -7.40 21.72
CA SER A 569 2.20 -6.65 21.74
C SER A 569 3.37 -7.60 21.83
N ASN A 570 4.42 -7.33 21.06
CA ASN A 570 5.70 -8.01 21.26
C ASN A 570 6.38 -7.49 22.55
N ALA A 571 7.51 -8.08 22.93
CA ALA A 571 8.17 -7.73 24.18
C ALA A 571 8.82 -6.33 24.16
N ALA A 572 8.99 -5.73 22.98
CA ALA A 572 9.41 -4.34 22.81
C ALA A 572 8.23 -3.34 22.85
N GLY A 573 7.00 -3.82 22.99
CA GLY A 573 5.79 -2.99 23.10
C GLY A 573 5.11 -2.65 21.78
N LEU A 574 5.62 -3.12 20.63
CA LEU A 574 4.98 -2.91 19.33
C LEU A 574 3.76 -3.81 19.15
N ARG A 575 2.67 -3.24 18.65
CA ARG A 575 1.45 -3.98 18.28
C ARG A 575 1.70 -4.76 17.00
N PHE A 576 1.29 -6.02 16.97
CA PHE A 576 1.36 -6.87 15.79
C PHE A 576 0.12 -7.75 15.64
N SER A 577 -0.23 -8.06 14.40
CA SER A 577 -1.20 -9.09 14.06
C SER A 577 -0.88 -9.72 12.71
N ASN A 578 -1.23 -10.99 12.52
CA ASN A 578 -1.06 -11.62 11.20
C ASN A 578 -1.98 -11.02 10.14
N TYR A 579 -3.08 -10.36 10.52
CA TYR A 579 -4.00 -9.70 9.59
C TYR A 579 -3.43 -8.40 9.02
N TYR A 580 -2.66 -7.66 9.83
CA TYR A 580 -2.30 -6.28 9.54
C TYR A 580 -0.81 -5.95 9.65
N GLY A 581 0.03 -6.92 10.02
CA GLY A 581 1.41 -6.66 10.42
C GLY A 581 1.45 -5.74 11.65
N PHE A 582 2.27 -4.70 11.62
CA PHE A 582 2.29 -3.64 12.63
C PHE A 582 1.08 -2.70 12.56
N GLY A 583 0.31 -2.73 11.47
CA GLY A 583 -0.89 -1.93 11.27
C GLY A 583 -0.97 -1.26 9.91
N VAL A 584 -1.94 -0.37 9.77
CA VAL A 584 -2.18 0.41 8.54
C VAL A 584 -1.25 1.60 8.51
N VAL A 585 -0.56 1.84 7.40
CA VAL A 585 0.36 2.99 7.29
C VAL A 585 -0.37 4.31 7.50
N ASP A 586 0.25 5.22 8.26
CA ASP A 586 -0.26 6.57 8.53
C ASP A 586 0.75 7.58 7.96
N ALA A 587 0.39 8.23 6.87
CA ALA A 587 1.31 9.07 6.11
C ALA A 587 1.85 10.24 6.92
N TYR A 588 0.98 10.92 7.66
CA TYR A 588 1.37 12.06 8.49
C TYR A 588 2.35 11.67 9.58
N LYS A 589 2.02 10.63 10.37
CA LYS A 589 2.91 10.17 11.45
C LYS A 589 4.24 9.66 10.88
N ALA A 590 4.21 8.94 9.76
CA ALA A 590 5.41 8.42 9.12
C ALA A 590 6.35 9.56 8.64
N VAL A 591 5.79 10.58 7.98
CA VAL A 591 6.56 11.75 7.53
C VAL A 591 7.12 12.53 8.72
N GLN A 592 6.34 12.76 9.78
CA GLN A 592 6.84 13.40 11.01
C GLN A 592 8.01 12.63 11.64
N LYS A 593 7.88 11.30 11.72
CA LYS A 593 8.95 10.44 12.24
C LYS A 593 10.19 10.47 11.35
N ALA A 594 10.04 10.59 10.03
CA ALA A 594 11.14 10.74 9.09
C ALA A 594 11.89 12.07 9.29
N LEU A 595 11.16 13.18 9.41
CA LEU A 595 11.73 14.51 9.68
C LEU A 595 12.49 14.56 11.02
N ALA A 596 12.07 13.75 11.99
CA ALA A 596 12.70 13.64 13.30
C ALA A 596 13.71 12.49 13.42
N CYS A 597 13.96 11.70 12.36
CA CYS A 597 14.75 10.47 12.43
C CYS A 597 16.18 10.70 12.93
N ASP A 598 16.80 11.83 12.57
CA ASP A 598 18.16 12.16 12.99
C ASP A 598 18.28 12.54 14.48
N GLN A 599 17.15 12.66 15.18
CA GLN A 599 17.07 12.87 16.65
C GLN A 599 16.54 11.64 17.40
N ASP A 600 16.34 10.52 16.70
CA ASP A 600 15.83 9.27 17.25
C ASP A 600 16.91 8.19 17.21
N ASP A 601 17.42 7.79 18.37
CA ASP A 601 18.48 6.78 18.50
C ASP A 601 18.14 5.45 17.80
N SER A 602 16.86 5.03 17.83
CA SER A 602 16.42 3.80 17.17
C SER A 602 16.42 3.92 15.65
N CYS A 603 16.16 5.12 15.13
CA CYS A 603 16.22 5.44 13.71
C CYS A 603 17.67 5.61 13.24
N LEU A 604 18.52 6.30 14.00
CA LEU A 604 19.95 6.48 13.72
C LEU A 604 20.69 5.14 13.67
N LYS A 605 20.41 4.23 14.62
CA LYS A 605 20.99 2.88 14.63
C LYS A 605 20.75 2.13 13.31
N ARG A 606 19.61 2.38 12.68
CA ARG A 606 19.16 1.75 11.44
C ARG A 606 19.70 2.41 10.18
N ALA A 607 20.53 3.46 10.28
CA ALA A 607 21.19 4.07 9.13
C ALA A 607 22.17 3.12 8.42
N VAL A 608 22.64 2.08 9.12
CA VAL A 608 23.48 1.01 8.56
C VAL A 608 22.66 -0.27 8.36
N LEU A 609 23.19 -1.21 7.56
CA LEU A 609 22.56 -2.51 7.40
C LEU A 609 22.74 -3.36 8.67
N PRO A 610 21.74 -4.19 9.03
CA PRO A 610 21.85 -5.13 10.14
C PRO A 610 22.90 -6.21 9.84
N GLU A 611 23.51 -6.72 10.90
CA GLU A 611 24.38 -7.89 10.85
C GLU A 611 23.55 -9.17 11.03
N ASP A 612 24.07 -10.28 10.50
CA ASP A 612 23.42 -11.58 10.58
C ASP A 612 24.02 -12.43 11.71
N TYR A 613 23.16 -12.97 12.57
CA TYR A 613 23.51 -13.85 13.67
C TYR A 613 22.78 -15.18 13.55
N MET A 614 23.54 -16.27 13.45
CA MET A 614 23.01 -17.62 13.27
C MET A 614 23.14 -18.43 14.55
N SER A 615 22.12 -19.20 14.90
CA SER A 615 22.16 -20.14 16.02
C SER A 615 23.24 -21.22 15.82
N SER A 616 24.10 -21.46 16.81
CA SER A 616 25.23 -22.40 16.70
C SER A 616 25.03 -23.77 17.37
N GLY A 617 23.88 -24.00 18.03
CA GLY A 617 23.62 -25.24 18.76
C GLY A 617 23.50 -26.47 17.84
N SER A 618 24.17 -27.57 18.21
CA SER A 618 24.04 -28.85 17.49
C SER A 618 22.78 -29.59 17.92
N ASN A 619 22.04 -30.17 16.97
CA ASN A 619 20.82 -30.95 17.21
C ASN A 619 19.79 -30.23 18.10
N PRO A 620 19.32 -29.03 17.71
CA PRO A 620 18.46 -28.22 18.57
C PRO A 620 17.09 -28.85 18.84
N CYS A 621 16.67 -29.84 18.06
CA CYS A 621 15.34 -30.43 18.11
C CYS A 621 15.28 -31.76 18.85
N SER A 622 14.21 -31.92 19.64
CA SER A 622 13.82 -33.18 20.29
C SER A 622 12.33 -33.44 20.05
N SER A 623 11.94 -34.72 20.01
CA SER A 623 10.53 -35.14 19.82
C SER A 623 9.93 -35.79 21.06
N SER A 624 8.62 -35.61 21.21
CA SER A 624 7.75 -36.41 22.04
C SER A 624 6.55 -36.91 21.22
N ASP A 625 5.68 -37.74 21.82
CA ASP A 625 4.49 -38.31 21.18
C ASP A 625 4.78 -38.98 19.82
N GLY A 626 5.86 -39.78 19.78
CA GLY A 626 6.28 -40.49 18.56
C GLY A 626 6.67 -39.59 17.39
N GLY A 627 7.14 -38.36 17.65
CA GLY A 627 7.54 -37.41 16.60
C GLY A 627 6.46 -36.41 16.19
N LYS A 628 5.28 -36.45 16.83
CA LYS A 628 4.15 -35.55 16.53
C LYS A 628 4.27 -34.19 17.21
N ASN A 629 4.96 -34.13 18.34
CA ASN A 629 5.33 -32.88 19.00
C ASN A 629 6.86 -32.77 18.96
N VAL A 630 7.38 -31.77 18.25
CA VAL A 630 8.82 -31.49 18.18
C VAL A 630 9.09 -30.11 18.75
N THR A 631 10.05 -30.03 19.67
CA THR A 631 10.51 -28.76 20.24
C THR A 631 11.97 -28.57 19.87
N CYS A 632 12.26 -27.43 19.25
CA CYS A 632 13.61 -27.02 18.89
C CYS A 632 14.01 -25.79 19.71
N VAL A 633 15.18 -25.84 20.35
CA VAL A 633 15.71 -24.75 21.17
C VAL A 633 16.96 -24.19 20.50
N PHE A 634 16.87 -22.98 19.96
CA PHE A 634 17.97 -22.30 19.28
C PHE A 634 18.70 -21.38 20.26
N THR A 635 20.01 -21.60 20.42
CA THR A 635 20.89 -20.87 21.33
C THR A 635 22.20 -20.53 20.66
N GLY A 636 23.00 -19.67 21.31
CA GLY A 636 24.37 -19.39 20.88
C GLY A 636 24.40 -18.69 19.53
N PHE A 637 23.77 -17.52 19.43
CA PHE A 637 23.77 -16.75 18.20
C PHE A 637 25.16 -16.15 17.96
N VAL A 638 25.74 -16.43 16.79
CA VAL A 638 27.07 -15.99 16.39
C VAL A 638 26.97 -15.22 15.09
N ASN A 639 27.71 -14.10 14.98
CA ASN A 639 27.77 -13.31 13.76
C ASN A 639 28.32 -14.14 12.60
N THR A 640 27.65 -14.12 11.44
CA THR A 640 27.99 -14.95 10.28
C THR A 640 29.27 -14.51 9.56
N ASP A 641 29.63 -13.23 9.66
CA ASP A 641 30.83 -12.65 9.04
C ASP A 641 32.02 -12.62 9.99
N ASN A 642 31.77 -12.69 11.31
CA ASN A 642 32.80 -12.73 12.34
C ASN A 642 32.45 -13.73 13.44
N ALA A 643 32.92 -14.97 13.30
CA ALA A 643 32.65 -16.04 14.27
C ALA A 643 33.15 -15.76 15.71
N ASN A 644 34.03 -14.77 15.91
CA ASN A 644 34.47 -14.33 17.23
C ASN A 644 33.54 -13.29 17.86
N ASP A 645 32.70 -12.64 17.05
CA ASP A 645 31.68 -11.74 17.54
C ASP A 645 30.51 -12.54 18.12
N ARG A 646 30.38 -12.40 19.45
CA ARG A 646 29.35 -12.99 20.28
C ARG A 646 28.66 -11.89 21.07
N ASN A 647 28.13 -10.89 20.36
CA ASN A 647 27.43 -9.76 20.95
C ASN A 647 26.52 -10.18 22.10
N SER A 648 26.67 -9.53 23.25
CA SER A 648 25.88 -9.88 24.43
C SER A 648 24.40 -9.58 24.22
N TYR A 649 24.05 -8.65 23.33
CA TYR A 649 22.68 -8.25 23.01
C TYR A 649 22.53 -7.92 21.51
N ILE A 650 21.38 -8.28 20.94
CA ILE A 650 21.01 -8.07 19.54
C ILE A 650 19.65 -7.36 19.52
N ASP A 651 19.58 -6.15 18.93
CA ASP A 651 18.34 -5.44 18.60
C ASP A 651 17.82 -5.97 17.25
N ILE A 652 16.72 -6.73 17.29
CA ILE A 652 16.25 -7.52 16.14
C ILE A 652 15.63 -6.62 15.06
N GLU A 653 16.11 -6.77 13.81
CA GLU A 653 15.54 -6.19 12.60
C GLU A 653 14.67 -7.21 11.83
N ASN A 654 15.09 -8.48 11.78
CA ASN A 654 14.37 -9.56 11.09
C ASN A 654 14.70 -10.92 11.69
N THR A 655 13.71 -11.79 11.85
CA THR A 655 13.93 -13.18 12.26
C THR A 655 13.50 -14.14 11.16
N SER A 656 14.31 -15.17 10.90
CA SER A 656 14.01 -16.21 9.92
C SER A 656 14.31 -17.62 10.47
N LEU A 657 13.44 -18.58 10.16
CA LEU A 657 13.61 -20.00 10.48
C LEU A 657 13.88 -20.79 9.20
N ASN A 658 15.04 -21.45 9.11
CA ASN A 658 15.34 -22.32 7.98
C ASN A 658 14.73 -23.71 8.18
N LEU A 659 13.98 -24.19 7.18
CA LEU A 659 13.30 -25.49 7.19
C LEU A 659 13.69 -26.38 6.00
N SER A 660 14.82 -26.12 5.34
CA SER A 660 15.23 -26.91 4.15
C SER A 660 15.43 -28.41 4.43
N SER A 661 15.63 -28.79 5.70
CA SER A 661 15.71 -30.18 6.16
C SER A 661 14.41 -30.80 6.65
N PHE A 662 13.31 -30.04 6.74
CA PHE A 662 12.04 -30.55 7.23
C PHE A 662 11.51 -31.70 6.37
N THR A 663 11.17 -32.83 7.01
CA THR A 663 10.55 -34.00 6.36
C THR A 663 9.79 -34.82 7.40
N TYR A 664 8.88 -35.67 6.93
CA TYR A 664 8.16 -36.63 7.75
C TYR A 664 8.97 -37.91 7.96
N ALA A 665 8.73 -38.60 9.08
CA ALA A 665 9.25 -39.92 9.41
C ALA A 665 8.28 -41.02 8.98
N SER A 666 8.74 -42.27 8.96
CA SER A 666 7.85 -43.41 8.69
C SER A 666 6.80 -43.55 9.79
N ASP A 667 5.56 -43.23 9.47
CA ASP A 667 4.43 -43.26 10.38
C ASP A 667 3.31 -44.12 9.78
N THR A 668 3.02 -45.26 10.42
CA THR A 668 2.00 -46.21 9.98
C THR A 668 0.62 -45.93 10.56
N SER A 669 0.46 -44.88 11.39
CA SER A 669 -0.80 -44.56 12.07
C SER A 669 -1.94 -44.17 11.13
N ASN A 670 -1.62 -43.67 9.93
CA ASN A 670 -2.57 -43.42 8.85
C ASN A 670 -1.86 -43.52 7.48
N SER A 671 -2.58 -43.94 6.44
CA SER A 671 -2.10 -44.02 5.05
C SER A 671 -1.54 -42.68 4.54
N TYR A 672 -2.13 -41.54 4.93
CA TYR A 672 -1.63 -40.22 4.54
C TYR A 672 -0.25 -39.89 5.12
N CYS A 673 0.01 -40.25 6.38
CA CYS A 673 1.33 -40.00 6.99
C CYS A 673 2.41 -40.88 6.35
N ARG A 674 2.08 -42.13 6.02
CA ARG A 674 2.94 -43.01 5.23
C ARG A 674 3.22 -42.44 3.84
N ALA A 675 2.20 -41.91 3.19
CA ALA A 675 2.33 -41.27 1.88
C ALA A 675 3.21 -40.00 1.95
N ALA A 676 3.08 -39.19 3.02
CA ALA A 676 3.92 -38.03 3.26
C ALA A 676 5.41 -38.42 3.36
N TYR A 677 5.73 -39.43 4.16
CA TYR A 677 7.09 -39.98 4.27
C TYR A 677 7.66 -40.48 2.93
N GLN A 678 6.81 -41.05 2.08
CA GLN A 678 7.17 -41.51 0.74
C GLN A 678 7.37 -40.37 -0.28
N GLY A 679 7.10 -39.11 0.12
CA GLY A 679 7.19 -37.95 -0.76
C GLY A 679 5.98 -37.81 -1.71
N ASN A 680 4.84 -38.43 -1.36
CA ASN A 680 3.61 -38.26 -2.13
C ASN A 680 2.96 -36.91 -1.78
N THR A 681 2.64 -36.14 -2.80
CA THR A 681 2.15 -34.76 -2.64
C THR A 681 0.82 -34.67 -1.88
N GLN A 682 -0.09 -35.64 -2.05
CA GLN A 682 -1.35 -35.67 -1.30
C GLN A 682 -1.12 -35.97 0.19
N GLY A 683 -0.18 -36.87 0.50
CA GLY A 683 0.24 -37.14 1.88
C GLY A 683 0.89 -35.92 2.54
N ILE A 684 1.79 -35.25 1.81
CA ILE A 684 2.46 -34.03 2.24
C ILE A 684 1.42 -32.94 2.54
N ALA A 685 0.50 -32.68 1.61
CA ALA A 685 -0.56 -31.70 1.79
C ALA A 685 -1.42 -32.02 3.03
N TYR A 686 -1.83 -33.28 3.23
CA TYR A 686 -2.57 -33.68 4.44
C TYR A 686 -1.78 -33.40 5.73
N ALA A 687 -0.53 -33.86 5.79
CA ALA A 687 0.31 -33.73 6.98
C ALA A 687 0.57 -32.26 7.31
N ASN A 688 0.89 -31.48 6.28
CA ASN A 688 1.14 -30.05 6.38
C ASN A 688 -0.10 -29.24 6.74
N ASN A 689 -1.26 -29.61 6.21
CA ASN A 689 -2.52 -28.99 6.57
C ASN A 689 -2.84 -29.18 8.06
N LEU A 690 -2.32 -30.24 8.68
CA LEU A 690 -2.44 -30.44 10.12
C LEU A 690 -1.24 -29.92 10.92
N LEU A 691 -0.15 -29.50 10.29
CA LEU A 691 1.03 -28.96 10.96
C LEU A 691 0.79 -27.55 11.51
N GLN A 692 1.18 -27.29 12.76
CA GLN A 692 1.35 -25.97 13.33
C GLN A 692 2.82 -25.72 13.67
N ILE A 693 3.28 -24.50 13.44
CA ILE A 693 4.62 -24.02 13.82
C ILE A 693 4.44 -22.72 14.60
N GLU A 694 4.86 -22.73 15.85
CA GLU A 694 4.89 -21.55 16.73
C GLU A 694 6.33 -21.28 17.17
N VAL A 695 6.71 -20.00 17.21
CA VAL A 695 8.03 -19.55 17.65
C VAL A 695 7.87 -18.65 18.87
N THR A 696 8.64 -18.90 19.92
CA THR A 696 8.67 -18.09 21.14
C THR A 696 10.03 -17.41 21.28
N SER A 697 10.03 -16.09 21.44
CA SER A 697 11.24 -15.32 21.73
C SER A 697 11.70 -15.51 23.18
N PRO A 698 12.99 -15.26 23.48
CA PRO A 698 13.48 -15.23 24.87
C PRO A 698 12.68 -14.35 25.82
N ASN A 699 12.06 -13.30 25.30
CA ASN A 699 11.32 -12.32 26.08
C ASN A 699 9.82 -12.66 26.20
N GLY A 700 9.39 -13.82 25.67
CA GLY A 700 8.05 -14.37 25.86
C GLY A 700 7.04 -14.06 24.76
N THR A 701 7.44 -13.35 23.70
CA THR A 701 6.59 -13.11 22.53
C THR A 701 6.39 -14.40 21.75
N ARG A 702 5.15 -14.68 21.32
CA ARG A 702 4.77 -15.93 20.65
C ARG A 702 4.20 -15.64 19.27
N ALA A 703 5.02 -15.91 18.24
CA ALA A 703 4.64 -15.76 16.86
C ALA A 703 4.09 -17.08 16.28
N LEU A 704 2.85 -17.04 15.81
CA LEU A 704 2.26 -18.16 15.08
C LEU A 704 2.68 -18.10 13.61
N LEU A 705 3.78 -18.77 13.29
CA LEU A 705 4.39 -18.77 11.96
C LEU A 705 3.54 -19.52 10.93
N LYS A 706 2.98 -20.67 11.34
CA LYS A 706 2.09 -21.47 10.51
C LYS A 706 0.93 -22.00 11.36
N PRO A 707 -0.32 -21.65 11.07
CA PRO A 707 -1.47 -22.27 11.70
C PRO A 707 -1.82 -23.63 11.08
N VAL A 708 -2.57 -24.42 11.84
CA VAL A 708 -3.29 -25.59 11.30
C VAL A 708 -4.30 -25.09 10.24
N TYR A 709 -4.51 -25.87 9.19
CA TYR A 709 -5.33 -25.64 8.00
C TYR A 709 -4.84 -24.58 7.01
N ALA A 710 -3.77 -23.85 7.32
CA ALA A 710 -3.03 -23.14 6.27
C ALA A 710 -2.20 -24.16 5.49
N ASN A 711 -2.59 -24.42 4.25
CA ASN A 711 -1.96 -25.44 3.43
C ASN A 711 -0.59 -24.96 2.90
N TRP A 712 0.32 -25.92 2.71
CA TRP A 712 1.49 -25.77 1.86
C TRP A 712 1.93 -27.11 1.27
N ASP A 713 2.68 -27.07 0.18
CA ASP A 713 3.16 -28.30 -0.48
C ASP A 713 4.66 -28.53 -0.25
N PHE A 714 5.23 -27.86 0.74
CA PHE A 714 6.65 -27.98 1.06
C PHE A 714 6.95 -29.26 1.84
N ASP A 715 7.94 -30.00 1.34
CA ASP A 715 8.66 -31.06 2.03
C ASP A 715 10.12 -31.02 1.57
N GLY A 716 11.06 -30.97 2.50
CA GLY A 716 12.48 -30.82 2.20
C GLY A 716 13.02 -31.99 1.38
N LYS A 717 12.56 -33.23 1.65
CA LYS A 717 12.99 -34.41 0.90
C LYS A 717 12.55 -34.33 -0.56
N THR A 718 11.30 -33.92 -0.80
CA THR A 718 10.74 -33.71 -2.13
C THR A 718 11.44 -32.56 -2.85
N MET A 719 11.69 -31.42 -2.17
CA MET A 719 12.48 -30.31 -2.72
C MET A 719 13.87 -30.77 -3.19
N ARG A 720 14.62 -31.49 -2.35
CA ARG A 720 15.97 -31.99 -2.71
C ARG A 720 15.93 -32.90 -3.92
N LYS A 721 14.94 -33.81 -3.98
CA LYS A 721 14.75 -34.71 -5.12
C LYS A 721 14.43 -33.94 -6.41
N MET A 722 13.49 -32.99 -6.35
CA MET A 722 13.07 -32.19 -7.51
C MET A 722 14.23 -31.36 -8.08
N LEU A 723 15.07 -30.79 -7.22
CA LEU A 723 16.17 -29.93 -7.63
C LEU A 723 17.47 -30.69 -7.93
N GLY A 724 17.48 -32.03 -7.80
CA GLY A 724 18.69 -32.85 -8.00
C GLY A 724 19.81 -32.53 -7.02
N LEU A 725 19.47 -32.07 -5.81
CA LEU A 725 20.43 -31.58 -4.82
C LEU A 725 20.75 -32.63 -3.76
N SER A 726 22.03 -32.91 -3.57
CA SER A 726 22.55 -33.51 -2.34
C SER A 726 23.08 -32.41 -1.40
N ASN A 727 22.84 -32.53 -0.09
CA ASN A 727 23.48 -31.74 0.98
C ASN A 727 22.88 -30.35 1.37
N TYR A 728 21.57 -30.12 1.23
CA TYR A 728 20.90 -28.93 1.81
C TYR A 728 21.52 -27.57 1.45
N ARG A 729 22.22 -27.45 0.32
CA ARG A 729 22.94 -26.22 -0.10
C ARG A 729 22.07 -24.97 -0.24
N TYR A 730 20.76 -25.11 -0.15
CA TYR A 730 19.77 -24.09 -0.46
C TYR A 730 18.81 -23.94 0.71
N ASP A 731 18.75 -22.73 1.23
CA ASP A 731 17.93 -22.40 2.38
C ASP A 731 16.45 -22.25 1.97
N PHE A 732 15.58 -22.64 2.89
CA PHE A 732 14.14 -22.39 2.83
C PHE A 732 13.75 -21.68 4.12
N ARG A 733 13.88 -20.34 4.10
CA ARG A 733 13.71 -19.49 5.28
C ARG A 733 12.30 -18.90 5.34
N LEU A 734 11.58 -19.16 6.42
CA LEU A 734 10.34 -18.46 6.73
C LEU A 734 10.63 -17.25 7.61
N ASN A 735 10.09 -16.09 7.26
CA ASN A 735 10.29 -14.83 7.96
C ASN A 735 9.22 -14.60 9.03
N ILE A 736 9.63 -13.93 10.10
CA ILE A 736 8.81 -13.57 11.26
C ILE A 736 9.10 -12.10 11.58
N SER A 737 8.10 -11.24 11.38
CA SER A 737 8.19 -9.80 11.65
C SER A 737 8.00 -9.47 13.14
N GLU A 738 7.22 -10.28 13.86
CA GLU A 738 6.69 -9.96 15.19
C GLU A 738 7.76 -9.63 16.25
N PHE A 739 8.97 -10.19 16.12
CA PHE A 739 10.07 -9.96 17.07
C PHE A 739 10.86 -8.67 16.82
N PHE A 740 10.45 -7.86 15.86
CA PHE A 740 11.11 -6.59 15.52
C PHE A 740 11.29 -5.69 16.75
N THR A 741 12.48 -5.10 16.90
CA THR A 741 12.94 -4.24 18.01
C THR A 741 13.04 -4.92 19.37
N GLU A 742 12.78 -6.22 19.49
CA GLU A 742 13.13 -6.94 20.71
C GLU A 742 14.65 -7.02 20.86
N VAL A 743 15.12 -6.67 22.04
CA VAL A 743 16.52 -6.85 22.42
C VAL A 743 16.67 -8.20 23.09
N VAL A 744 17.47 -9.09 22.49
CA VAL A 744 17.72 -10.43 23.00
C VAL A 744 19.20 -10.64 23.27
N SER A 745 19.54 -11.38 24.32
CA SER A 745 20.94 -11.79 24.51
C SER A 745 21.29 -12.91 23.52
N ALA A 746 22.50 -12.90 22.95
CA ALA A 746 22.93 -13.97 22.04
C ALA A 746 23.03 -15.36 22.72
N ARG A 747 23.05 -15.39 24.07
CA ARG A 747 23.01 -16.62 24.87
C ARG A 747 21.59 -17.08 25.19
N SER A 748 20.60 -16.23 24.97
CA SER A 748 19.21 -16.56 25.22
C SER A 748 18.68 -17.52 24.16
N SER A 749 17.56 -18.19 24.48
CA SER A 749 17.00 -19.25 23.64
C SER A 749 15.71 -18.84 22.96
N PHE A 750 15.62 -19.05 21.65
CA PHE A 750 14.34 -19.12 20.95
C PHE A 750 13.83 -20.56 20.97
N THR A 751 12.52 -20.73 21.14
CA THR A 751 11.89 -22.05 21.12
C THR A 751 10.94 -22.14 19.94
N VAL A 752 11.08 -23.16 19.10
CA VAL A 752 10.13 -23.48 18.04
C VAL A 752 9.41 -24.77 18.39
N ASN A 753 8.08 -24.72 18.40
CA ASN A 753 7.23 -25.88 18.63
C ASN A 753 6.52 -26.26 17.33
N PHE A 754 6.74 -27.50 16.90
CA PHE A 754 5.99 -28.14 15.84
C PHE A 754 4.96 -29.07 16.47
N LYS A 755 3.71 -28.92 16.03
CA LYS A 755 2.61 -29.81 16.39
C LYS A 755 2.03 -30.37 15.12
N SER A 756 2.14 -31.68 14.94
CA SER A 756 1.78 -32.37 13.70
C SER A 756 0.96 -33.62 13.95
N LYS A 757 0.11 -33.98 12.99
CA LYS A 757 -0.60 -35.27 13.02
C LYS A 757 0.29 -36.43 12.59
N CYS A 758 1.26 -36.15 11.73
CA CYS A 758 2.21 -37.13 11.21
C CYS A 758 3.57 -36.93 11.87
N ALA A 759 4.27 -38.01 12.22
CA ALA A 759 5.59 -37.94 12.84
C ALA A 759 6.61 -37.18 11.97
N ILE A 760 7.33 -36.23 12.55
CA ILE A 760 8.42 -35.48 11.92
C ILE A 760 9.73 -36.25 12.14
N ASP A 761 10.57 -36.32 11.10
CA ASP A 761 11.90 -36.91 11.21
C ASP A 761 12.87 -35.92 11.86
N VAL A 762 12.99 -35.99 13.19
CA VAL A 762 13.87 -35.11 13.98
C VAL A 762 15.35 -35.27 13.62
N ASN A 763 15.78 -36.49 13.26
CA ASN A 763 17.17 -36.72 12.89
C ASN A 763 17.50 -35.98 11.60
N THR A 764 16.62 -36.05 10.60
CA THR A 764 16.80 -35.30 9.35
C THR A 764 16.62 -33.80 9.59
N LEU A 765 15.63 -33.38 10.38
CA LEU A 765 15.41 -31.97 10.72
C LEU A 765 16.67 -31.32 11.32
N ASN A 766 17.30 -31.98 12.29
CA ASN A 766 18.52 -31.52 12.96
C ASN A 766 19.74 -31.38 12.02
N GLN A 767 19.70 -31.88 10.78
CA GLN A 767 20.82 -31.76 9.84
C GLN A 767 21.03 -30.34 9.31
N ASN A 768 19.97 -29.51 9.23
CA ASN A 768 20.10 -28.16 8.67
C ASN A 768 19.06 -27.15 9.20
N ILE A 769 18.37 -27.44 10.30
CA ILE A 769 17.48 -26.45 10.92
C ILE A 769 18.31 -25.42 11.69
N TYR A 770 18.07 -24.13 11.45
CA TYR A 770 18.71 -23.05 12.18
C TYR A 770 17.80 -21.82 12.21
N MET A 771 18.05 -20.95 13.19
CA MET A 771 17.44 -19.62 13.25
C MET A 771 18.46 -18.56 12.88
N LEU A 772 18.03 -17.59 12.10
CA LEU A 772 18.84 -16.45 11.65
C LEU A 772 18.18 -15.16 12.11
N LEU A 773 18.93 -14.35 12.85
CA LEU A 773 18.54 -13.02 13.29
C LEU A 773 19.33 -12.01 12.45
N GLY A 774 18.64 -11.10 11.79
CA GLY A 774 19.22 -9.83 11.36
C GLY A 774 19.03 -8.82 12.48
N GLY A 775 20.08 -8.13 12.90
CA GLY A 775 19.97 -7.13 13.96
C GLY A 775 21.21 -6.29 14.14
N TYR A 776 21.16 -5.43 15.15
CA TYR A 776 22.25 -4.52 15.51
C TYR A 776 22.83 -4.93 16.86
N SER A 777 24.16 -4.86 16.96
CA SER A 777 24.83 -4.91 18.25
C SER A 777 24.39 -3.70 19.09
N ASN A 778 24.03 -3.96 20.34
CA ASN A 778 23.55 -2.95 21.29
C ASN A 778 24.68 -2.41 22.17
#